data_AF-A0A5P9H6C3-F1
#
_entry.id   AF-A0A5P9H6C3-F1
#
_cell.length_a   1.000
_cell.length_b   1.000
_cell.length_c   1.000
_cell.angle_alpha   90.00
_cell.angle_beta   90.00
_cell.angle_gamma   90.00
#
_symmetry.space_group_name_H-M   'P 1'
#
loop_
_entity.id
_entity.type
_entity.pdbx_description
1 polymer ?
#
loop_
_entity_poly.entity_id
_entity_poly.type
_entity_poly.pdbx_seq_one_letter_code
_entity_poly.pdbx_strand_id
1 'polypeptide(L)'
;MSQFASILPRPADGTGSNTGNPDWGSTGTQLLRIAPKDLGPNGEMSGADRPGAREVSNAVAAQSADTENAAGASDFLWVWGQFIDHDISLTEAGSTKYEPIDVPAGDPYFDPYHTGSAQIPFFRVDQHDGVYANEITSFIDASMIYGSDAATLAALRVDGGKLLLDENQRLVLDGDSLMTGDVRAAENVMLSSMHTIFTREHNRIVDELAAADPTLTDDELFNTARAQVEALVQTVTFNEFLPILVGPDAIAAYDGYDPTVNPGISVEFSTAVFRLGHTLLSSNLQSVAEDGTVGPSLALRDAFFQPALLDQPDLIENVLRGAATQAAQALDTEVVEDVRSFLFGPPGAGGFDLAALNIQRGRDLGIASYNDLREALGLARATTFQEITSDTTLAAKLAAVYGSVDLVDAWIGGLAEDPLETGLLGETFHIMVVDQFSRLRDGDPFWSEARDGLTDAARAALWDTTLSDIILRNTDVGALQHDVFAAMERSIGTADADVLKGSARADFMFGGDGNDILRGRDNRDDLQGGAGADRIFGGDGEDTLTGGDGNDRLFGGEDDDILTGGNGNDRLSGGNGQDTLTGGNGNDRLSGGNGHDTLIGGDGNDRLSGGNGHDTLIGGDGNDRLSGGNGHDTLIGGDGNDRLSGGNGHDTLIGGNGNDRLSGGNGHDTLIGGDGNDRLSGGNGHDTLTGGDGNDRLSGGEGRDSLTGGAGHDRLFGSNGHDTLTGGDGNDLLMGGAGNDVVTGGAGSDRFVFRTAEAGHATITDFEIGIDILRIHEDSPGTLTSQIIEDDLVYHAGDDWSLTLEDYFL
;
A
#
# COMPACT_ATOMS: atom_id res chain seq x y z
N MET A 1 11.76 26.79 11.62
CA MET A 1 13.05 26.22 11.16
C MET A 1 12.70 25.40 9.95
N SER A 2 13.35 25.58 8.79
CA SER A 2 12.85 25.07 7.51
C SER A 2 12.54 23.58 7.61
N GLN A 3 11.32 23.19 7.25
CA GLN A 3 10.87 21.78 7.26
C GLN A 3 11.63 20.92 6.24
N PHE A 4 12.46 21.54 5.41
CA PHE A 4 13.25 20.89 4.38
C PHE A 4 14.74 21.09 4.72
N ALA A 5 15.40 20.01 5.14
CA ALA A 5 16.85 19.93 5.05
C ALA A 5 17.23 19.86 3.56
N SER A 6 18.44 20.30 3.19
CA SER A 6 18.92 20.18 1.81
C SER A 6 18.91 18.70 1.41
N ILE A 7 18.01 18.33 0.49
CA ILE A 7 17.90 16.96 -0.03
C ILE A 7 19.08 16.70 -0.96
N LEU A 8 19.71 15.53 -0.83
CA LEU A 8 20.80 15.15 -1.73
C LEU A 8 20.23 14.84 -3.11
N PRO A 9 20.64 15.57 -4.18
CA PRO A 9 20.15 15.28 -5.52
C PRO A 9 20.75 13.98 -6.05
N ARG A 10 19.90 13.16 -6.69
CA ARG A 10 20.36 12.01 -7.46
C ARG A 10 21.04 12.48 -8.75
N PRO A 11 22.20 11.90 -9.15
CA PRO A 11 22.76 12.08 -10.49
C PRO A 11 21.75 11.67 -11.57
N ALA A 12 21.59 12.49 -12.60
CA ALA A 12 20.62 12.22 -13.69
C ALA A 12 20.92 10.91 -14.44
N ASP A 13 22.18 10.52 -14.52
CA ASP A 13 22.66 9.32 -15.20
C ASP A 13 22.82 8.12 -14.25
N GLY A 14 22.46 8.27 -12.97
CA GLY A 14 22.62 7.25 -11.92
C GLY A 14 24.06 7.01 -11.45
N THR A 15 25.06 7.57 -12.13
CA THR A 15 26.48 7.28 -11.88
C THR A 15 26.90 7.73 -10.48
N GLY A 16 27.56 6.83 -9.74
CA GLY A 16 28.08 7.11 -8.40
C GLY A 16 27.04 7.03 -7.29
N SER A 17 25.82 6.56 -7.57
CA SER A 17 24.81 6.29 -6.55
C SER A 17 25.35 5.26 -5.54
N ASN A 18 25.87 4.12 -6.02
CA ASN A 18 26.58 3.16 -5.18
C ASN A 18 28.07 3.53 -5.06
N THR A 19 28.54 3.79 -3.84
CA THR A 19 29.94 4.22 -3.60
C THR A 19 30.99 3.14 -3.83
N GLY A 20 30.62 1.85 -3.67
CA GLY A 20 31.51 0.70 -3.88
C GLY A 20 31.59 0.28 -5.35
N ASN A 21 30.49 0.48 -6.10
CA ASN A 21 30.37 0.15 -7.51
C ASN A 21 29.66 1.32 -8.24
N PRO A 22 30.39 2.37 -8.63
CA PRO A 22 29.80 3.60 -9.19
C PRO A 22 28.96 3.41 -10.45
N ASP A 23 29.21 2.35 -11.22
CA ASP A 23 28.49 2.04 -12.45
C ASP A 23 27.25 1.16 -12.20
N TRP A 24 26.92 0.80 -10.96
CA TRP A 24 25.72 0.00 -10.71
C TRP A 24 24.46 0.85 -10.83
N GLY A 25 23.61 0.49 -11.80
CA GLY A 25 22.34 1.13 -12.09
C GLY A 25 22.39 2.42 -12.90
N SER A 26 23.58 2.86 -13.31
CA SER A 26 23.72 4.00 -14.23
C SER A 26 23.29 3.65 -15.66
N THR A 27 23.00 4.67 -16.46
CA THR A 27 22.80 4.51 -17.91
C THR A 27 24.05 3.90 -18.59
N GLY A 28 23.85 3.19 -19.69
CA GLY A 28 24.90 2.54 -20.49
C GLY A 28 25.53 1.31 -19.84
N THR A 29 24.93 0.80 -18.76
CA THR A 29 25.50 -0.32 -17.99
C THR A 29 25.04 -1.67 -18.53
N GLN A 30 25.93 -2.66 -18.43
CA GLN A 30 25.65 -3.99 -18.94
C GLN A 30 24.40 -4.61 -18.27
N LEU A 31 23.47 -5.11 -19.09
CA LEU A 31 22.36 -5.93 -18.61
C LEU A 31 22.88 -7.20 -17.93
N LEU A 32 22.34 -7.46 -16.74
CA LEU A 32 22.64 -8.66 -15.96
C LEU A 32 22.07 -9.90 -16.65
N ARG A 33 22.51 -11.08 -16.20
CA ARG A 33 21.99 -12.36 -16.67
C ARG A 33 21.72 -13.29 -15.50
N ILE A 34 20.52 -13.83 -15.48
CA ILE A 34 20.12 -14.86 -14.53
C ILE A 34 20.39 -16.26 -15.11
N ALA A 35 20.13 -16.44 -16.40
CA ALA A 35 20.31 -17.72 -17.09
C ALA A 35 21.53 -17.72 -18.03
N PRO A 36 22.07 -18.91 -18.38
CA PRO A 36 23.10 -19.02 -19.40
C PRO A 36 22.65 -18.40 -20.72
N LYS A 37 23.53 -17.60 -21.33
CA LYS A 37 23.29 -16.95 -22.61
C LYS A 37 23.09 -17.98 -23.73
N ASP A 38 21.95 -17.90 -24.40
CA ASP A 38 21.61 -18.71 -25.58
C ASP A 38 21.95 -17.93 -26.86
N LEU A 39 23.23 -17.73 -27.16
CA LEU A 39 23.69 -17.28 -28.47
C LEU A 39 24.73 -18.25 -29.03
N GLY A 40 24.85 -18.27 -30.35
CA GLY A 40 25.95 -18.96 -31.01
C GLY A 40 27.32 -18.42 -30.59
N PRO A 41 28.40 -19.18 -30.83
CA PRO A 41 29.75 -18.82 -30.40
C PRO A 41 30.27 -17.50 -30.97
N ASN A 42 29.67 -16.99 -32.05
CA ASN A 42 30.00 -15.68 -32.63
C ASN A 42 28.87 -14.65 -32.48
N GLY A 43 27.93 -14.87 -31.55
CA GLY A 43 26.78 -13.99 -31.32
C GLY A 43 25.65 -14.16 -32.34
N GLU A 44 25.58 -15.31 -33.02
CA GLU A 44 24.41 -15.70 -33.80
C GLU A 44 23.17 -15.78 -32.91
N MET A 45 22.03 -15.32 -33.43
CA MET A 45 20.75 -15.39 -32.69
C MET A 45 20.40 -16.84 -32.37
N SER A 46 19.75 -17.08 -31.23
CA SER A 46 19.16 -18.38 -30.95
C SER A 46 17.90 -18.63 -31.79
N GLY A 47 17.38 -19.86 -31.70
CA GLY A 47 16.11 -20.22 -32.32
C GLY A 47 16.19 -20.68 -33.77
N ALA A 48 17.38 -20.95 -34.32
CA ALA A 48 17.52 -21.63 -35.62
C ALA A 48 16.96 -23.06 -35.62
N ASP A 49 16.81 -23.64 -34.43
CA ASP A 49 16.19 -24.93 -34.11
C ASP A 49 14.72 -24.80 -33.68
N ARG A 50 14.19 -23.57 -33.60
CA ARG A 50 12.82 -23.25 -33.19
C ARG A 50 11.97 -22.83 -34.40
N PRO A 51 10.63 -22.91 -34.31
CA PRO A 51 9.73 -22.37 -35.34
C PRO A 51 9.92 -20.86 -35.54
N GLY A 52 9.49 -20.34 -36.70
CA GLY A 52 9.57 -18.90 -36.99
C GLY A 52 8.75 -18.08 -36.00
N ALA A 53 9.20 -16.87 -35.62
CA ALA A 53 8.51 -16.06 -34.61
C ALA A 53 7.05 -15.73 -35.00
N ARG A 54 6.78 -15.44 -36.28
CA ARG A 54 5.41 -15.24 -36.79
C ARG A 54 4.57 -16.53 -36.79
N GLU A 55 5.20 -17.69 -36.99
CA GLU A 55 4.53 -18.99 -36.90
C GLU A 55 4.06 -19.26 -35.47
N VAL A 56 4.93 -18.99 -34.48
CA VAL A 56 4.57 -19.07 -33.06
C VAL A 56 3.46 -18.07 -32.72
N SER A 57 3.61 -16.79 -33.08
CA SER A 57 2.58 -15.76 -32.84
C SER A 57 1.21 -16.18 -33.39
N ASN A 58 1.14 -16.68 -34.63
CA ASN A 58 -0.11 -17.16 -35.21
C ASN A 58 -0.72 -18.37 -34.49
N ALA A 59 0.12 -19.22 -33.90
CA ALA A 59 -0.33 -20.46 -33.26
C ALA A 59 -0.87 -20.23 -31.84
N VAL A 60 -0.21 -19.37 -31.06
CA VAL A 60 -0.49 -19.22 -29.61
C VAL A 60 -0.86 -17.81 -29.17
N ALA A 61 -0.51 -16.77 -29.93
CA ALA A 61 -0.78 -15.38 -29.54
C ALA A 61 -2.00 -14.75 -30.21
N ALA A 62 -2.63 -15.44 -31.16
CA ALA A 62 -3.79 -14.92 -31.85
C ALA A 62 -5.03 -14.91 -30.96
N GLN A 63 -5.54 -13.71 -30.65
CA GLN A 63 -6.75 -13.52 -29.88
C GLN A 63 -7.99 -13.53 -30.80
N SER A 64 -9.06 -14.19 -30.36
CA SER A 64 -10.32 -14.27 -31.13
C SER A 64 -11.50 -13.53 -30.50
N ALA A 65 -11.40 -13.21 -29.20
CA ALA A 65 -12.35 -12.42 -28.44
C ALA A 65 -11.61 -11.82 -27.23
N ASP A 66 -12.14 -10.72 -26.69
CA ASP A 66 -11.60 -10.12 -25.47
C ASP A 66 -11.76 -11.08 -24.30
N THR A 67 -10.72 -11.15 -23.45
CA THR A 67 -10.70 -11.97 -22.24
C THR A 67 -10.34 -11.06 -21.08
N GLU A 68 -11.22 -10.92 -20.10
CA GLU A 68 -10.94 -10.12 -18.90
C GLU A 68 -9.90 -10.83 -18.02
N ASN A 69 -9.02 -10.06 -17.38
CA ASN A 69 -8.08 -10.61 -16.41
C ASN A 69 -8.79 -11.07 -15.13
N ALA A 70 -8.24 -12.11 -14.50
CA ALA A 70 -8.86 -12.74 -13.34
C ALA A 70 -8.84 -11.89 -12.05
N ALA A 71 -8.00 -10.86 -11.99
CA ALA A 71 -7.89 -9.96 -10.84
C ALA A 71 -8.89 -8.79 -10.89
N GLY A 72 -9.66 -8.64 -11.98
CA GLY A 72 -10.50 -7.46 -12.17
C GLY A 72 -9.69 -6.17 -12.35
N ALA A 73 -8.42 -6.27 -12.77
CA ALA A 73 -7.54 -5.13 -12.93
C ALA A 73 -7.95 -4.26 -14.12
N SER A 74 -7.79 -2.95 -13.99
CA SER A 74 -8.10 -1.95 -15.00
C SER A 74 -6.98 -1.80 -16.02
N ASP A 75 -7.23 -1.04 -17.09
CA ASP A 75 -6.21 -0.67 -18.07
C ASP A 75 -5.03 0.08 -17.43
N PHE A 76 -5.16 0.64 -16.22
CA PHE A 76 -4.01 1.19 -15.50
C PHE A 76 -2.92 0.15 -15.23
N LEU A 77 -3.23 -1.14 -15.18
CA LEU A 77 -2.23 -2.19 -15.02
C LEU A 77 -1.18 -2.16 -16.14
N TRP A 78 -1.61 -2.10 -17.40
CA TRP A 78 -0.65 -2.03 -18.52
C TRP A 78 -0.11 -0.62 -18.74
N VAL A 79 -0.89 0.43 -18.46
CA VAL A 79 -0.44 1.82 -18.58
C VAL A 79 0.70 2.09 -17.61
N TRP A 80 0.54 1.72 -16.34
CA TRP A 80 1.58 1.86 -15.32
C TRP A 80 2.75 0.94 -15.59
N GLY A 81 2.50 -0.33 -15.96
CA GLY A 81 3.56 -1.27 -16.32
C GLY A 81 4.46 -0.75 -17.44
N GLN A 82 3.89 -0.14 -18.49
CA GLN A 82 4.64 0.51 -19.55
C GLN A 82 5.38 1.76 -19.04
N PHE A 83 4.72 2.59 -18.23
CA PHE A 83 5.30 3.80 -17.67
C PHE A 83 6.55 3.51 -16.81
N ILE A 84 6.50 2.46 -15.98
CA ILE A 84 7.63 1.99 -15.18
C ILE A 84 8.70 1.28 -16.02
N ASP A 85 8.32 0.49 -17.04
CA ASP A 85 9.31 -0.08 -17.97
C ASP A 85 10.17 1.04 -18.60
N HIS A 86 9.56 2.18 -18.90
CA HIS A 86 10.23 3.32 -19.48
C HIS A 86 11.09 4.11 -18.49
N ASP A 87 10.96 3.85 -17.19
CA ASP A 87 11.85 4.37 -16.16
C ASP A 87 13.08 3.48 -15.96
N ILE A 88 12.91 2.16 -16.05
CA ILE A 88 13.93 1.20 -15.61
C ILE A 88 14.66 0.51 -16.75
N SER A 89 14.06 0.38 -17.94
CA SER A 89 14.67 -0.35 -19.05
C SER A 89 14.49 0.28 -20.45
N LEU A 90 15.60 0.34 -21.19
CA LEU A 90 15.63 0.68 -22.61
C LEU A 90 16.76 -0.09 -23.29
N THR A 91 16.42 -0.75 -24.39
CA THR A 91 17.41 -1.38 -25.26
C THR A 91 17.26 -0.82 -26.67
N GLU A 92 18.26 -0.10 -27.15
CA GLU A 92 18.18 0.57 -28.45
C GLU A 92 18.04 -0.45 -29.58
N ALA A 93 17.04 -0.25 -30.44
CA ALA A 93 16.93 -1.01 -31.68
C ALA A 93 18.08 -0.57 -32.60
N GLY A 94 19.04 -1.46 -32.83
CA GLY A 94 20.20 -1.12 -33.64
C GLY A 94 19.84 -0.77 -35.08
N SER A 95 20.70 0.01 -35.74
CA SER A 95 20.49 0.41 -37.16
C SER A 95 21.31 -0.43 -38.15
N THR A 96 22.16 -1.33 -37.64
CA THR A 96 23.28 -1.86 -38.40
C THR A 96 23.09 -3.30 -38.90
N LYS A 97 22.31 -4.12 -38.18
CA LYS A 97 22.13 -5.55 -38.51
C LYS A 97 20.66 -5.92 -38.68
N TYR A 98 20.22 -5.91 -39.94
CA TYR A 98 18.87 -6.31 -40.37
C TYR A 98 18.73 -7.84 -40.36
N GLU A 99 17.77 -8.36 -39.60
CA GLU A 99 17.48 -9.78 -39.47
C GLU A 99 15.95 -9.99 -39.46
N PRO A 100 15.28 -9.93 -40.61
CA PRO A 100 13.82 -9.89 -40.69
C PRO A 100 13.17 -11.17 -40.16
N ILE A 101 11.91 -11.05 -39.76
CA ILE A 101 11.07 -12.19 -39.39
C ILE A 101 10.38 -12.69 -40.67
N ASP A 102 10.65 -13.93 -41.05
CA ASP A 102 10.00 -14.56 -42.20
C ASP A 102 8.50 -14.79 -41.94
N VAL A 103 7.67 -14.45 -42.92
CA VAL A 103 6.21 -14.61 -42.85
C VAL A 103 5.81 -15.93 -43.53
N PRO A 104 5.02 -16.80 -42.88
CA PRO A 104 4.49 -18.01 -43.50
C PRO A 104 3.70 -17.71 -44.78
N ALA A 105 3.90 -18.54 -45.81
CA ALA A 105 3.22 -18.35 -47.09
C ALA A 105 1.68 -18.43 -46.93
N GLY A 106 0.97 -17.38 -47.33
CA GLY A 106 -0.48 -17.30 -47.17
C GLY A 106 -0.95 -16.75 -45.82
N ASP A 107 -0.06 -16.15 -45.02
CA ASP A 107 -0.46 -15.39 -43.84
C ASP A 107 -1.50 -14.32 -44.23
N PRO A 108 -2.67 -14.28 -43.56
CA PRO A 108 -3.78 -13.43 -43.99
C PRO A 108 -3.51 -11.92 -43.85
N TYR A 109 -2.52 -11.52 -43.06
CA TYR A 109 -2.20 -10.13 -42.78
C TYR A 109 -0.99 -9.66 -43.60
N PHE A 110 0.10 -10.42 -43.56
CA PHE A 110 1.38 -10.00 -44.13
C PHE A 110 1.71 -10.66 -45.48
N ASP A 111 1.11 -11.81 -45.82
CA ASP A 111 1.27 -12.47 -47.12
C ASP A 111 -0.05 -13.00 -47.75
N PRO A 112 -1.10 -12.17 -47.87
CA PRO A 112 -2.41 -12.63 -48.34
C PRO A 112 -2.42 -13.12 -49.79
N TYR A 113 -1.35 -12.85 -50.55
CA TYR A 113 -1.18 -13.24 -51.95
C TYR A 113 -0.32 -14.49 -52.14
N HIS A 114 0.07 -15.17 -51.06
CA HIS A 114 0.88 -16.39 -51.09
C HIS A 114 2.22 -16.21 -51.85
N THR A 115 2.90 -15.09 -51.62
CA THR A 115 4.20 -14.83 -52.26
C THR A 115 5.29 -15.75 -51.71
N GLY A 116 5.18 -16.16 -50.44
CA GLY A 116 6.19 -16.96 -49.74
C GLY A 116 7.52 -16.22 -49.52
N SER A 117 7.54 -14.90 -49.69
CA SER A 117 8.73 -14.06 -49.52
C SER A 117 8.45 -12.80 -48.69
N ALA A 118 7.28 -12.70 -48.08
CA ALA A 118 6.96 -11.58 -47.21
C ALA A 118 7.77 -11.65 -45.91
N GLN A 119 8.10 -10.49 -45.37
CA GLN A 119 8.95 -10.36 -44.19
C GLN A 119 8.46 -9.21 -43.32
N ILE A 120 8.55 -9.37 -42.00
CA ILE A 120 8.34 -8.31 -41.02
C ILE A 120 9.73 -7.71 -40.69
N PRO A 121 9.93 -6.39 -40.83
CA PRO A 121 11.22 -5.76 -40.52
C PRO A 121 11.65 -5.96 -39.07
N PHE A 122 12.91 -6.36 -38.85
CA PHE A 122 13.51 -6.45 -37.53
C PHE A 122 15.00 -6.13 -37.61
N PHE A 123 15.47 -5.34 -36.65
CA PHE A 123 16.88 -5.00 -36.49
C PHE A 123 17.38 -5.46 -35.13
N ARG A 124 18.56 -6.08 -35.14
CA ARG A 124 19.21 -6.56 -33.91
C ARG A 124 19.67 -5.40 -33.05
N VAL A 125 19.68 -5.61 -31.73
CA VAL A 125 20.21 -4.66 -30.75
C VAL A 125 21.70 -4.45 -30.99
N ASP A 126 22.13 -3.20 -30.99
CA ASP A 126 23.56 -2.86 -31.09
C ASP A 126 24.27 -3.21 -29.76
N GLN A 127 25.47 -3.78 -29.84
CA GLN A 127 26.29 -4.04 -28.66
C GLN A 127 27.29 -2.91 -28.46
N HIS A 128 27.37 -2.38 -27.24
CA HIS A 128 28.37 -1.42 -26.82
C HIS A 128 29.52 -2.17 -26.15
N ASP A 129 30.74 -2.07 -26.69
CA ASP A 129 31.92 -2.80 -26.19
C ASP A 129 31.73 -4.32 -26.00
N GLY A 130 30.87 -4.93 -26.82
CA GLY A 130 30.59 -6.37 -26.80
C GLY A 130 29.57 -6.81 -25.75
N VAL A 131 28.89 -5.87 -25.11
CA VAL A 131 27.79 -6.13 -24.16
C VAL A 131 26.48 -5.49 -24.66
N TYR A 132 25.36 -6.03 -24.17
CA TYR A 132 24.08 -5.35 -24.27
C TYR A 132 23.93 -4.47 -23.03
N ALA A 133 23.65 -3.19 -23.24
CA ALA A 133 23.53 -2.21 -22.18
C ALA A 133 22.08 -1.80 -21.98
N ASN A 134 21.77 -1.31 -20.78
CA ASN A 134 20.57 -0.53 -20.52
C ASN A 134 20.86 0.93 -20.87
N GLU A 135 20.08 1.53 -21.76
CA GLU A 135 20.34 2.90 -22.24
C GLU A 135 19.77 3.98 -21.29
N ILE A 136 19.07 3.56 -20.24
CA ILE A 136 18.55 4.42 -19.17
C ILE A 136 19.02 3.93 -17.80
N THR A 137 18.80 4.73 -16.76
CA THR A 137 19.03 4.31 -15.38
C THR A 137 18.22 3.05 -15.06
N SER A 138 18.70 2.21 -14.15
CA SER A 138 17.91 1.06 -13.70
C SER A 138 17.00 1.39 -12.53
N PHE A 139 17.29 2.47 -11.79
CA PHE A 139 16.56 2.86 -10.60
C PHE A 139 15.11 3.23 -10.93
N ILE A 140 14.22 3.11 -9.94
CA ILE A 140 12.89 3.74 -10.02
C ILE A 140 13.08 5.19 -9.55
N ASP A 141 13.60 6.01 -10.46
CA ASP A 141 14.03 7.39 -10.20
C ASP A 141 13.35 8.42 -11.09
N ALA A 142 12.21 8.04 -11.67
CA ALA A 142 11.40 8.88 -12.52
C ALA A 142 12.19 9.49 -13.71
N SER A 143 13.21 8.79 -14.18
CA SER A 143 14.02 9.15 -15.35
C SER A 143 13.17 9.26 -16.62
N MET A 144 12.01 8.60 -16.69
CA MET A 144 11.05 8.82 -17.79
C MET A 144 10.49 10.26 -17.81
N ILE A 145 10.52 10.97 -16.69
CA ILE A 145 10.14 12.39 -16.58
C ILE A 145 11.37 13.31 -16.66
N TYR A 146 12.46 12.93 -15.98
CA TYR A 146 13.62 13.80 -15.77
C TYR A 146 14.78 13.59 -16.76
N GLY A 147 14.78 12.47 -17.46
CA GLY A 147 15.85 12.03 -18.36
C GLY A 147 16.95 11.27 -17.64
N SER A 148 17.60 10.36 -18.38
CA SER A 148 18.74 9.55 -17.93
C SER A 148 20.10 10.19 -18.18
N ASP A 149 20.14 11.49 -18.48
CA ASP A 149 21.40 12.22 -18.66
C ASP A 149 21.24 13.72 -18.30
N ALA A 150 22.36 14.34 -17.95
CA ALA A 150 22.37 15.72 -17.48
C ALA A 150 21.97 16.75 -18.56
N ALA A 151 22.16 16.46 -19.84
CA ALA A 151 21.79 17.37 -20.92
C ALA A 151 20.27 17.35 -21.15
N THR A 152 19.65 16.17 -21.16
CA THR A 152 18.19 16.02 -21.21
C THR A 152 17.54 16.68 -20.01
N LEU A 153 17.99 16.38 -18.79
CA LEU A 153 17.51 17.02 -17.56
C LEU A 153 17.57 18.56 -17.64
N ALA A 154 18.69 19.10 -18.12
CA ALA A 154 18.84 20.54 -18.26
C ALA A 154 17.93 21.15 -19.35
N ALA A 155 17.62 20.40 -20.41
CA ALA A 155 16.74 20.85 -21.49
C ALA A 155 15.26 20.88 -21.07
N LEU A 156 14.86 20.04 -20.13
CA LEU A 156 13.49 19.96 -19.61
C LEU A 156 13.18 21.00 -18.52
N ARG A 157 14.21 21.59 -17.89
CA ARG A 157 14.05 22.57 -16.81
C ARG A 157 13.73 23.97 -17.34
N VAL A 158 12.90 24.70 -16.57
CA VAL A 158 12.62 26.13 -16.75
C VAL A 158 12.79 26.87 -15.42
N ASP A 159 12.85 28.21 -15.47
CA ASP A 159 13.03 29.06 -14.29
C ASP A 159 11.97 28.78 -13.20
N GLY A 160 12.38 28.86 -11.93
CA GLY A 160 11.54 28.64 -10.76
C GLY A 160 11.54 27.19 -10.27
N GLY A 161 12.49 26.37 -10.71
CA GLY A 161 12.64 24.98 -10.34
C GLY A 161 11.64 24.05 -11.03
N LYS A 162 11.03 24.50 -12.13
CA LYS A 162 9.92 23.81 -12.82
C LYS A 162 10.39 23.01 -14.04
N LEU A 163 9.51 22.14 -14.53
CA LEU A 163 9.63 21.44 -15.81
C LEU A 163 8.83 22.13 -16.91
N LEU A 164 9.32 21.96 -18.14
CA LEU A 164 8.76 22.52 -19.36
C LEU A 164 7.38 21.93 -19.68
N LEU A 165 6.37 22.79 -19.72
CA LEU A 165 5.04 22.53 -20.27
C LEU A 165 4.67 23.67 -21.22
N ASP A 166 3.73 23.42 -22.13
CA ASP A 166 3.13 24.45 -22.96
C ASP A 166 2.15 25.34 -22.15
N GLU A 167 1.56 26.34 -22.82
CA GLU A 167 0.62 27.29 -22.20
C GLU A 167 -0.66 26.64 -21.66
N ASN A 168 -0.99 25.43 -22.12
CA ASN A 168 -2.14 24.63 -21.70
C ASN A 168 -1.74 23.51 -20.73
N GLN A 169 -0.55 23.58 -20.12
CA GLN A 169 -0.03 22.59 -19.18
C GLN A 169 0.12 21.18 -19.79
N ARG A 170 0.54 21.08 -21.05
CA ARG A 170 0.82 19.81 -21.74
C ARG A 170 2.30 19.72 -22.10
N LEU A 171 2.78 18.51 -22.33
CA LEU A 171 4.14 18.30 -22.83
C LEU A 171 4.34 19.00 -24.18
N VAL A 172 5.52 19.58 -24.37
CA VAL A 172 5.87 20.30 -25.60
C VAL A 172 6.18 19.30 -26.71
N LEU A 173 5.57 19.49 -27.88
CA LEU A 173 5.86 18.69 -29.08
C LEU A 173 7.21 19.12 -29.72
N ASP A 174 8.03 18.14 -30.07
CA ASP A 174 9.21 18.29 -30.94
C ASP A 174 9.08 17.36 -32.15
N GLY A 175 8.50 17.88 -33.24
CA GLY A 175 8.11 17.05 -34.38
C GLY A 175 7.00 16.06 -34.02
N ASP A 176 7.30 14.76 -34.16
CA ASP A 176 6.40 13.66 -33.82
C ASP A 176 6.70 13.08 -32.41
N SER A 177 7.60 13.72 -31.64
CA SER A 177 7.99 13.32 -30.29
C SER A 177 7.51 14.32 -29.23
N LEU A 178 7.60 13.93 -27.96
CA LEU A 178 7.30 14.78 -26.80
C LEU A 178 8.59 15.11 -26.04
N MET A 179 8.72 16.35 -25.60
CA MET A 179 9.82 16.79 -24.76
C MET A 179 9.59 16.31 -23.32
N THR A 180 10.20 15.18 -22.97
CA THR A 180 10.22 14.60 -21.62
C THR A 180 11.45 13.69 -21.46
N GLY A 181 11.54 12.96 -20.35
CA GLY A 181 12.73 12.20 -19.97
C GLY A 181 12.97 10.94 -20.82
N ASP A 182 11.92 10.26 -21.26
CA ASP A 182 12.01 9.07 -22.12
C ASP A 182 11.57 9.35 -23.56
N VAL A 183 12.33 8.80 -24.51
CA VAL A 183 12.16 9.02 -25.96
C VAL A 183 10.90 8.36 -26.54
N ARG A 184 10.30 7.41 -25.82
CA ARG A 184 9.12 6.64 -26.21
C ARG A 184 7.82 7.22 -25.63
N ALA A 185 7.85 8.36 -24.93
CA ALA A 185 6.66 8.95 -24.30
C ALA A 185 5.49 9.23 -25.27
N ALA A 186 5.77 9.35 -26.57
CA ALA A 186 4.77 9.52 -27.63
C ALA A 186 4.24 8.20 -28.23
N GLU A 187 4.61 7.03 -27.67
CA GLU A 187 4.19 5.72 -28.18
C GLU A 187 2.68 5.60 -28.24
N ASN A 188 1.96 5.94 -27.17
CA ASN A 188 0.50 6.02 -27.18
C ASN A 188 0.01 7.16 -26.28
N VAL A 189 -1.22 7.59 -26.50
CA VAL A 189 -1.78 8.76 -25.81
C VAL A 189 -1.99 8.55 -24.30
N MET A 190 -2.22 7.32 -23.83
CA MET A 190 -2.27 7.05 -22.39
C MET A 190 -0.92 7.29 -21.74
N LEU A 191 0.14 6.76 -22.33
CA LEU A 191 1.51 6.96 -21.85
C LEU A 191 1.89 8.44 -21.86
N SER A 192 1.53 9.17 -22.93
CA SER A 192 1.76 10.62 -22.99
C SER A 192 0.97 11.40 -21.93
N SER A 193 -0.22 10.93 -21.59
CA SER A 193 -1.05 11.49 -20.51
C SER A 193 -0.38 11.28 -19.14
N MET A 194 0.17 10.09 -18.89
CA MET A 194 0.94 9.79 -17.66
C MET A 194 2.17 10.70 -17.51
N HIS A 195 2.96 10.87 -18.57
CA HIS A 195 4.10 11.79 -18.54
C HIS A 195 3.65 13.24 -18.27
N THR A 196 2.49 13.64 -18.84
CA THR A 196 1.93 14.97 -18.62
C THR A 196 1.52 15.18 -17.16
N ILE A 197 0.77 14.25 -16.55
CA ILE A 197 0.30 14.42 -15.16
C ILE A 197 1.46 14.42 -14.15
N PHE A 198 2.51 13.61 -14.36
CA PHE A 198 3.67 13.61 -13.46
C PHE A 198 4.56 14.86 -13.64
N THR A 199 4.58 15.45 -14.84
CA THR A 199 5.23 16.74 -15.07
C THR A 199 4.44 17.88 -14.41
N ARG A 200 3.10 17.85 -14.48
CA ARG A 200 2.23 18.77 -13.73
C ARG A 200 2.45 18.62 -12.22
N GLU A 201 2.58 17.39 -11.76
CA GLU A 201 2.74 17.08 -10.34
C GLU A 201 4.03 17.67 -9.78
N HIS A 202 5.14 17.52 -10.50
CA HIS A 202 6.39 18.18 -10.15
C HIS A 202 6.19 19.70 -10.01
N ASN A 203 5.55 20.33 -11.00
CA ASN A 203 5.32 21.78 -11.00
C ASN A 203 4.40 22.24 -9.85
N ARG A 204 3.40 21.42 -9.48
CA ARG A 204 2.52 21.66 -8.34
C ARG A 204 3.29 21.62 -7.02
N ILE A 205 4.11 20.59 -6.80
CA ILE A 205 4.97 20.48 -5.61
C ILE A 205 5.92 21.68 -5.52
N VAL A 206 6.53 22.10 -6.63
CA VAL A 206 7.38 23.30 -6.68
C VAL A 206 6.63 24.55 -6.22
N ASP A 207 5.39 24.74 -6.68
CA ASP A 207 4.57 25.88 -6.26
C ASP A 207 4.24 25.85 -4.76
N GLU A 208 3.94 24.67 -4.20
CA GLU A 208 3.69 24.50 -2.77
C GLU A 208 4.94 24.76 -1.93
N LEU A 209 6.09 24.23 -2.34
CA LEU A 209 7.37 24.46 -1.68
C LEU A 209 7.75 25.95 -1.70
N ALA A 210 7.58 26.62 -2.85
CA ALA A 210 7.88 28.05 -2.98
C ALA A 210 6.91 28.93 -2.17
N ALA A 211 5.65 28.51 -2.02
CA ALA A 211 4.67 29.18 -1.17
C ALA A 211 4.98 28.99 0.32
N ALA A 212 5.40 27.79 0.71
CA ALA A 212 5.75 27.45 2.09
C ALA A 212 7.06 28.12 2.54
N ASP A 213 8.08 28.16 1.68
CA ASP A 213 9.36 28.82 1.92
C ASP A 213 9.87 29.58 0.69
N PRO A 214 9.56 30.90 0.59
CA PRO A 214 9.99 31.74 -0.52
C PRO A 214 11.50 31.98 -0.61
N THR A 215 12.31 31.45 0.33
CA THR A 215 13.77 31.63 0.35
C THR A 215 14.52 30.52 -0.39
N LEU A 216 13.83 29.44 -0.77
CA LEU A 216 14.40 28.33 -1.52
C LEU A 216 14.88 28.79 -2.90
N THR A 217 16.05 28.27 -3.30
CA THR A 217 16.61 28.48 -4.63
C THR A 217 15.93 27.60 -5.68
N ASP A 218 16.15 27.92 -6.96
CA ASP A 218 15.69 27.14 -8.11
C ASP A 218 16.09 25.65 -8.01
N ASP A 219 17.34 25.38 -7.65
CA ASP A 219 17.86 24.02 -7.49
C ASP A 219 17.29 23.33 -6.24
N GLU A 220 17.05 24.03 -5.14
CA GLU A 220 16.44 23.44 -3.94
C GLU A 220 14.98 23.05 -4.19
N LEU A 221 14.21 23.92 -4.85
CA LEU A 221 12.84 23.63 -5.28
C LEU A 221 12.80 22.42 -6.22
N PHE A 222 13.61 22.46 -7.28
CA PHE A 222 13.66 21.38 -8.28
C PHE A 222 14.03 20.04 -7.66
N ASN A 223 15.12 19.98 -6.88
CA ASN A 223 15.61 18.72 -6.32
C ASN A 223 14.66 18.15 -5.27
N THR A 224 13.99 19.00 -4.48
CA THR A 224 12.99 18.55 -3.50
C THR A 224 11.75 18.02 -4.20
N ALA A 225 11.23 18.73 -5.21
CA ALA A 225 10.08 18.26 -5.98
C ALA A 225 10.39 16.97 -6.75
N ARG A 226 11.56 16.89 -7.38
CA ARG A 226 12.04 15.66 -8.05
C ARG A 226 12.09 14.48 -7.06
N ALA A 227 12.64 14.68 -5.87
CA ALA A 227 12.71 13.62 -4.87
C ALA A 227 11.34 13.13 -4.38
N GLN A 228 10.37 14.03 -4.27
CA GLN A 228 8.99 13.66 -3.92
C GLN A 228 8.31 12.91 -5.07
N VAL A 229 8.51 13.32 -6.33
CA VAL A 229 7.98 12.58 -7.49
C VAL A 229 8.62 11.20 -7.62
N GLU A 230 9.93 11.07 -7.39
CA GLU A 230 10.62 9.78 -7.29
C GLU A 230 9.95 8.88 -6.23
N ALA A 231 9.66 9.43 -5.05
CA ALA A 231 8.96 8.69 -4.00
C ALA A 231 7.55 8.27 -4.44
N LEU A 232 6.77 9.15 -5.08
CA LEU A 232 5.42 8.83 -5.56
C LEU A 232 5.42 7.69 -6.60
N VAL A 233 6.37 7.69 -7.53
CA VAL A 233 6.52 6.59 -8.51
C VAL A 233 6.87 5.27 -7.80
N GLN A 234 7.73 5.32 -6.79
CA GLN A 234 8.06 4.16 -5.96
C GLN A 234 6.83 3.65 -5.19
N THR A 235 6.08 4.53 -4.55
CA THR A 235 4.85 4.22 -3.81
C THR A 235 3.83 3.51 -4.69
N VAL A 236 3.40 4.13 -5.79
CA VAL A 236 2.38 3.55 -6.69
C VAL A 236 2.86 2.18 -7.21
N THR A 237 4.16 2.04 -7.50
CA THR A 237 4.72 0.77 -7.97
C THR A 237 4.64 -0.34 -6.92
N PHE A 238 5.01 -0.06 -5.66
CA PHE A 238 5.11 -1.09 -4.62
C PHE A 238 3.80 -1.32 -3.85
N ASN A 239 2.94 -0.30 -3.73
CA ASN A 239 1.70 -0.38 -2.97
C ASN A 239 0.48 -0.70 -3.82
N GLU A 240 0.45 -0.31 -5.11
CA GLU A 240 -0.73 -0.50 -5.97
C GLU A 240 -0.44 -1.50 -7.11
N PHE A 241 0.65 -1.34 -7.85
CA PHE A 241 0.90 -2.13 -9.06
C PHE A 241 1.44 -3.55 -8.80
N LEU A 242 2.53 -3.68 -8.05
CA LEU A 242 3.19 -4.98 -7.83
C LEU A 242 2.31 -5.99 -7.08
N PRO A 243 1.52 -5.61 -6.05
CA PRO A 243 0.62 -6.54 -5.38
C PRO A 243 -0.36 -7.25 -6.32
N ILE A 244 -0.79 -6.63 -7.41
CA ILE A 244 -1.66 -7.25 -8.40
C ILE A 244 -0.94 -8.36 -9.17
N LEU A 245 0.33 -8.13 -9.52
CA LEU A 245 1.11 -9.07 -10.31
C LEU A 245 1.59 -10.27 -9.47
N VAL A 246 2.15 -10.02 -8.29
CA VAL A 246 2.84 -11.04 -7.50
C VAL A 246 2.14 -11.39 -6.18
N GLY A 247 1.18 -10.58 -5.74
CA GLY A 247 0.53 -10.70 -4.44
C GLY A 247 1.10 -9.74 -3.40
N PRO A 248 0.29 -9.33 -2.40
CA PRO A 248 0.65 -8.27 -1.46
C PRO A 248 1.88 -8.60 -0.60
N ASP A 249 2.11 -9.88 -0.29
CA ASP A 249 3.20 -10.31 0.60
C ASP A 249 4.44 -10.86 -0.15
N ALA A 250 4.44 -10.81 -1.49
CA ALA A 250 5.49 -11.45 -2.29
C ALA A 250 6.86 -10.75 -2.16
N ILE A 251 6.85 -9.43 -1.94
CA ILE A 251 8.05 -8.64 -1.69
C ILE A 251 8.07 -8.30 -0.21
N ALA A 252 9.08 -8.78 0.51
CA ALA A 252 9.22 -8.54 1.94
C ALA A 252 9.33 -7.04 2.25
N ALA A 253 8.85 -6.60 3.42
CA ALA A 253 9.02 -5.23 3.90
C ALA A 253 10.49 -4.77 3.80
N TYR A 254 10.69 -3.48 3.54
CA TYR A 254 12.02 -2.92 3.37
C TYR A 254 12.84 -2.96 4.67
N ASP A 255 14.07 -3.50 4.58
CA ASP A 255 15.00 -3.65 5.72
C ASP A 255 16.21 -2.69 5.62
N GLY A 256 16.10 -1.68 4.75
CA GLY A 256 17.17 -0.71 4.51
C GLY A 256 18.03 -1.03 3.28
N TYR A 257 18.77 -0.01 2.83
CA TYR A 257 19.65 -0.09 1.67
C TYR A 257 20.84 -1.03 1.92
N ASP A 258 21.05 -1.98 1.00
CA ASP A 258 22.20 -2.88 0.97
C ASP A 258 23.16 -2.50 -0.17
N PRO A 259 24.35 -1.92 0.13
CA PRO A 259 25.32 -1.52 -0.88
C PRO A 259 25.96 -2.70 -1.65
N THR A 260 25.69 -3.94 -1.24
CA THR A 260 26.16 -5.16 -1.92
C THR A 260 25.17 -5.70 -2.95
N VAL A 261 23.93 -5.20 -2.96
CA VAL A 261 22.90 -5.53 -3.95
C VAL A 261 23.12 -4.73 -5.22
N ASN A 262 23.08 -5.43 -6.37
CA ASN A 262 23.19 -4.80 -7.68
C ASN A 262 21.79 -4.56 -8.27
N PRO A 263 21.34 -3.29 -8.43
CA PRO A 263 20.04 -2.95 -8.97
C PRO A 263 19.96 -3.11 -10.50
N GLY A 264 21.04 -3.48 -11.19
CA GLY A 264 21.06 -3.60 -12.65
C GLY A 264 19.92 -4.48 -13.20
N ILE A 265 19.43 -4.12 -14.39
CA ILE A 265 18.35 -4.87 -15.04
C ILE A 265 18.88 -6.18 -15.62
N SER A 266 18.19 -7.28 -15.34
CA SER A 266 18.48 -8.55 -16.03
C SER A 266 17.85 -8.56 -17.42
N VAL A 267 18.58 -9.13 -18.38
CA VAL A 267 18.11 -9.23 -19.77
C VAL A 267 16.85 -10.10 -19.87
N GLU A 268 16.75 -11.14 -19.04
CA GLU A 268 15.55 -11.98 -18.95
C GLU A 268 14.34 -11.17 -18.49
N PHE A 269 14.51 -10.32 -17.48
CA PHE A 269 13.43 -9.44 -17.00
C PHE A 269 12.93 -8.49 -18.10
N SER A 270 13.81 -7.65 -18.66
CA SER A 270 13.40 -6.60 -19.62
C SER A 270 12.93 -7.15 -20.98
N THR A 271 13.41 -8.33 -21.36
CA THR A 271 13.15 -8.88 -22.70
C THR A 271 12.09 -9.96 -22.73
N ALA A 272 11.97 -10.75 -21.66
CA ALA A 272 11.07 -11.89 -21.63
C ALA A 272 10.00 -11.81 -20.53
N VAL A 273 10.23 -11.13 -19.42
CA VAL A 273 9.25 -11.12 -18.32
C VAL A 273 8.38 -9.87 -18.40
N PHE A 274 8.97 -8.68 -18.27
CA PHE A 274 8.21 -7.42 -18.12
C PHE A 274 7.50 -6.98 -19.41
N ARG A 275 7.77 -7.66 -20.53
CA ARG A 275 6.97 -7.59 -21.77
C ARG A 275 5.62 -8.28 -21.70
N LEU A 276 5.27 -8.86 -20.54
CA LEU A 276 3.94 -9.37 -20.23
C LEU A 276 2.85 -8.32 -20.46
N GLY A 277 3.15 -7.03 -20.28
CA GLY A 277 2.20 -5.94 -20.43
C GLY A 277 1.55 -5.87 -21.82
N HIS A 278 2.19 -6.42 -22.86
CA HIS A 278 1.61 -6.47 -24.20
C HIS A 278 0.36 -7.35 -24.32
N THR A 279 0.19 -8.31 -23.40
CA THR A 279 -0.96 -9.24 -23.36
C THR A 279 -2.18 -8.59 -22.71
N LEU A 280 -1.91 -7.67 -21.77
CA LEU A 280 -2.90 -6.89 -21.04
C LEU A 280 -3.56 -5.77 -21.87
N LEU A 281 -2.97 -5.42 -23.02
CA LEU A 281 -3.42 -4.31 -23.86
C LEU A 281 -4.85 -4.53 -24.35
N SER A 282 -5.73 -3.58 -24.08
CA SER A 282 -7.07 -3.53 -24.65
C SER A 282 -7.07 -3.13 -26.14
N SER A 283 -8.02 -3.65 -26.93
CA SER A 283 -8.14 -3.33 -28.36
C SER A 283 -8.48 -1.85 -28.64
N ASN A 284 -8.98 -1.16 -27.62
CA ASN A 284 -9.36 0.24 -27.64
C ASN A 284 -9.12 0.87 -26.28
N LEU A 285 -8.90 2.19 -26.28
CA LEU A 285 -8.91 3.04 -25.10
C LEU A 285 -10.33 3.57 -24.93
N GLN A 286 -11.00 3.14 -23.86
CA GLN A 286 -12.30 3.68 -23.50
C GLN A 286 -12.18 5.17 -23.17
N SER A 287 -13.17 5.93 -23.63
CA SER A 287 -13.34 7.34 -23.27
C SER A 287 -14.58 7.44 -22.43
N VAL A 288 -14.43 7.90 -21.19
CA VAL A 288 -15.57 8.20 -20.31
C VAL A 288 -15.69 9.72 -20.25
N ALA A 289 -16.87 10.29 -20.01
CA ALA A 289 -17.07 11.71 -19.71
C ALA A 289 -17.28 11.92 -18.20
N GLU A 290 -17.28 13.18 -17.75
CA GLU A 290 -17.37 13.52 -16.31
C GLU A 290 -18.64 12.99 -15.64
N ASP A 291 -19.76 12.95 -16.37
CA ASP A 291 -21.04 12.41 -15.91
C ASP A 291 -21.11 10.86 -15.94
N GLY A 292 -19.97 10.20 -16.17
CA GLY A 292 -19.85 8.75 -16.29
C GLY A 292 -20.30 8.19 -17.64
N THR A 293 -20.73 9.02 -18.60
CA THR A 293 -21.16 8.50 -19.91
C THR A 293 -19.98 7.98 -20.73
N VAL A 294 -20.11 6.76 -21.25
CA VAL A 294 -19.11 6.16 -22.14
C VAL A 294 -19.23 6.79 -23.53
N GLY A 295 -18.18 7.51 -23.93
CA GLY A 295 -18.01 8.12 -25.23
C GLY A 295 -17.48 7.12 -26.29
N PRO A 296 -17.21 7.60 -27.52
CA PRO A 296 -16.60 6.75 -28.54
C PRO A 296 -15.16 6.39 -28.15
N SER A 297 -14.87 5.09 -28.00
CA SER A 297 -13.51 4.61 -27.75
C SER A 297 -12.56 4.92 -28.92
N LEU A 298 -11.29 5.15 -28.58
CA LEU A 298 -10.21 5.28 -29.54
C LEU A 298 -9.60 3.89 -29.78
N ALA A 299 -9.61 3.38 -31.01
CA ALA A 299 -8.94 2.12 -31.31
C ALA A 299 -7.45 2.23 -30.93
N LEU A 300 -6.89 1.19 -30.32
CA LEU A 300 -5.52 1.27 -29.79
C LEU A 300 -4.53 1.59 -30.92
N ARG A 301 -4.71 1.00 -32.11
CA ARG A 301 -3.91 1.32 -33.29
C ARG A 301 -3.89 2.81 -33.68
N ASP A 302 -4.99 3.52 -33.43
CA ASP A 302 -5.17 4.93 -33.77
C ASP A 302 -4.70 5.85 -32.64
N ALA A 303 -4.41 5.29 -31.46
CA ALA A 303 -3.76 5.98 -30.35
C ALA A 303 -2.23 5.97 -30.44
N PHE A 304 -1.66 5.04 -31.22
CA PHE A 304 -0.20 4.87 -31.34
C PHE A 304 0.44 5.98 -32.20
N PHE A 305 1.53 6.57 -31.68
CA PHE A 305 2.32 7.61 -32.37
C PHE A 305 1.49 8.80 -32.83
N GLN A 306 0.48 9.19 -32.04
CA GLN A 306 -0.40 10.33 -32.30
C GLN A 306 -0.35 11.36 -31.15
N PRO A 307 0.81 11.95 -30.79
CA PRO A 307 0.90 12.87 -29.66
C PRO A 307 0.07 14.15 -29.85
N ALA A 308 -0.27 14.51 -31.10
CA ALA A 308 -1.18 15.60 -31.42
C ALA A 308 -2.61 15.38 -30.88
N LEU A 309 -2.99 14.16 -30.49
CA LEU A 309 -4.28 13.91 -29.84
C LEU A 309 -4.40 14.63 -28.50
N LEU A 310 -3.30 14.91 -27.80
CA LEU A 310 -3.28 15.72 -26.57
C LEU A 310 -3.83 17.14 -26.77
N ASP A 311 -3.98 17.60 -28.02
CA ASP A 311 -4.65 18.86 -28.34
C ASP A 311 -6.18 18.80 -28.25
N GLN A 312 -6.76 17.61 -28.14
CA GLN A 312 -8.19 17.45 -27.99
C GLN A 312 -8.63 17.85 -26.57
N PRO A 313 -9.67 18.69 -26.44
CA PRO A 313 -10.23 19.05 -25.14
C PRO A 313 -10.63 17.82 -24.34
N ASP A 314 -10.33 17.85 -23.04
CA ASP A 314 -10.70 16.83 -22.04
C ASP A 314 -10.18 15.41 -22.36
N LEU A 315 -9.24 15.26 -23.31
CA LEU A 315 -8.80 13.93 -23.72
C LEU A 315 -8.13 13.21 -22.56
N ILE A 316 -7.17 13.85 -21.88
CA ILE A 316 -6.41 13.28 -20.76
C ILE A 316 -7.40 12.80 -19.69
N GLU A 317 -8.30 13.68 -19.27
CA GLU A 317 -9.34 13.41 -18.26
C GLU A 317 -10.22 12.23 -18.66
N ASN A 318 -10.67 12.21 -19.92
CA ASN A 318 -11.59 11.19 -20.43
C ASN A 318 -10.95 9.81 -20.57
N VAL A 319 -9.69 9.74 -21.01
CA VAL A 319 -8.98 8.46 -21.17
C VAL A 319 -8.46 7.93 -19.84
N LEU A 320 -8.14 8.80 -18.86
CA LEU A 320 -7.81 8.36 -17.50
C LEU A 320 -9.04 7.78 -16.80
N ARG A 321 -10.21 8.44 -16.86
CA ARG A 321 -11.47 7.85 -16.36
C ARG A 321 -11.82 6.56 -17.10
N GLY A 322 -11.56 6.51 -18.40
CA GLY A 322 -11.74 5.31 -19.22
C GLY A 322 -10.87 4.14 -18.78
N ALA A 323 -9.57 4.40 -18.55
CA ALA A 323 -8.63 3.39 -18.09
C ALA A 323 -8.99 2.84 -16.71
N ALA A 324 -9.53 3.68 -15.82
CA ALA A 324 -10.04 3.26 -14.51
C ALA A 324 -11.31 2.38 -14.63
N THR A 325 -12.09 2.54 -15.71
CA THR A 325 -13.37 1.82 -15.89
C THR A 325 -13.16 0.49 -16.60
N GLN A 326 -12.28 0.48 -17.60
CA GLN A 326 -12.10 -0.62 -18.51
C GLN A 326 -11.20 -1.69 -17.88
N ALA A 327 -11.67 -2.93 -17.86
CA ALA A 327 -10.83 -4.06 -17.47
C ALA A 327 -9.75 -4.32 -18.52
N ALA A 328 -8.51 -4.49 -18.06
CA ALA A 328 -7.42 -4.93 -18.91
C ALA A 328 -7.67 -6.36 -19.42
N GLN A 329 -7.06 -6.69 -20.56
CA GLN A 329 -7.06 -8.06 -21.06
C GLN A 329 -6.34 -9.00 -20.09
N ALA A 330 -6.62 -10.30 -20.19
CA ALA A 330 -5.97 -11.32 -19.40
C ALA A 330 -4.46 -11.36 -19.62
N LEU A 331 -3.73 -11.69 -18.56
CA LEU A 331 -2.31 -12.03 -18.66
C LEU A 331 -2.21 -13.49 -19.10
N ASP A 332 -2.10 -13.69 -20.41
CA ASP A 332 -1.97 -15.00 -21.05
C ASP A 332 -1.07 -14.92 -22.29
N THR A 333 -1.08 -15.92 -23.16
CA THR A 333 -0.26 -15.87 -24.39
C THR A 333 -0.86 -15.02 -25.50
N GLU A 334 -2.13 -14.65 -25.42
CA GLU A 334 -2.88 -13.93 -26.46
C GLU A 334 -2.55 -12.43 -26.46
N VAL A 335 -2.57 -11.82 -27.64
CA VAL A 335 -2.28 -10.40 -27.84
C VAL A 335 -3.30 -9.83 -28.82
N VAL A 336 -3.90 -8.69 -28.47
CA VAL A 336 -4.90 -8.03 -29.31
C VAL A 336 -4.40 -7.79 -30.73
N GLU A 337 -5.27 -8.03 -31.72
CA GLU A 337 -4.93 -7.91 -33.14
C GLU A 337 -4.44 -6.51 -33.54
N ASP A 338 -4.85 -5.48 -32.80
CA ASP A 338 -4.44 -4.09 -33.01
C ASP A 338 -2.92 -3.91 -32.93
N VAL A 339 -2.22 -4.74 -32.15
CA VAL A 339 -0.74 -4.70 -32.04
C VAL A 339 -0.06 -5.98 -32.52
N ARG A 340 -0.75 -7.12 -32.49
CA ARG A 340 -0.24 -8.40 -33.05
C ARG A 340 -0.22 -8.41 -34.58
N SER A 341 -1.10 -7.65 -35.21
CA SER A 341 -1.24 -7.56 -36.66
C SER A 341 -1.34 -6.09 -37.09
N PHE A 342 -0.45 -5.23 -36.57
CA PHE A 342 -0.43 -3.80 -36.90
C PHE A 342 0.03 -3.61 -38.35
N LEU A 343 -0.84 -3.06 -39.21
CA LEU A 343 -0.56 -2.86 -40.63
C LEU A 343 -0.39 -1.38 -40.95
N PHE A 344 0.62 -1.03 -41.75
CA PHE A 344 0.80 0.34 -42.27
C PHE A 344 -0.20 0.71 -43.38
N GLY A 345 -1.04 -0.23 -43.78
CA GLY A 345 -2.00 -0.10 -44.86
C GLY A 345 -2.88 -1.35 -44.99
N PRO A 346 -3.45 -1.63 -46.18
CA PRO A 346 -4.21 -2.87 -46.39
C PRO A 346 -3.33 -4.13 -46.22
N PRO A 347 -3.92 -5.33 -46.02
CA PRO A 347 -3.16 -6.57 -45.92
C PRO A 347 -2.13 -6.75 -47.05
N GLY A 348 -0.90 -7.09 -46.66
CA GLY A 348 0.27 -7.18 -47.54
C GLY A 348 1.02 -5.86 -47.78
N ALA A 349 0.61 -4.74 -47.18
CA ALA A 349 1.32 -3.45 -47.29
C ALA A 349 2.52 -3.30 -46.35
N GLY A 350 2.82 -4.32 -45.54
CA GLY A 350 3.81 -4.25 -44.46
C GLY A 350 3.20 -3.76 -43.15
N GLY A 351 3.98 -3.88 -42.08
CA GLY A 351 3.55 -3.64 -40.72
C GLY A 351 4.45 -4.39 -39.74
N PHE A 352 3.98 -4.60 -38.51
CA PHE A 352 4.68 -5.38 -37.50
C PHE A 352 3.73 -6.27 -36.70
N ASP A 353 4.31 -7.28 -36.05
CA ASP A 353 3.63 -8.18 -35.12
C ASP A 353 4.36 -8.12 -33.78
N LEU A 354 3.74 -7.50 -32.78
CA LEU A 354 4.37 -7.27 -31.48
C LEU A 354 4.78 -8.57 -30.77
N ALA A 355 3.95 -9.62 -30.85
CA ALA A 355 4.28 -10.93 -30.28
C ALA A 355 5.48 -11.56 -30.99
N ALA A 356 5.51 -11.52 -32.31
CA ALA A 356 6.66 -12.00 -33.08
C ALA A 356 7.93 -11.17 -32.81
N LEU A 357 7.81 -9.86 -32.62
CA LEU A 357 8.92 -8.99 -32.24
C LEU A 357 9.49 -9.34 -30.85
N ASN A 358 8.63 -9.67 -29.87
CA ASN A 358 9.07 -10.10 -28.54
C ASN A 358 9.85 -11.41 -28.60
N ILE A 359 9.33 -12.40 -29.31
CA ILE A 359 10.02 -13.69 -29.52
C ILE A 359 11.36 -13.46 -30.22
N GLN A 360 11.37 -12.68 -31.30
CA GLN A 360 12.59 -12.42 -32.07
C GLN A 360 13.63 -11.63 -31.26
N ARG A 361 13.19 -10.68 -30.40
CA ARG A 361 14.08 -9.94 -29.50
C ARG A 361 14.67 -10.83 -28.42
N GLY A 362 13.90 -11.74 -27.83
CA GLY A 362 14.41 -12.76 -26.91
C GLY A 362 15.53 -13.59 -27.54
N ARG A 363 15.33 -14.01 -28.79
CA ARG A 363 16.35 -14.75 -29.57
C ARG A 363 17.57 -13.91 -29.93
N ASP A 364 17.38 -12.61 -30.14
CA ASP A 364 18.47 -11.67 -30.47
C ASP A 364 19.41 -11.42 -29.28
N LEU A 365 18.80 -11.22 -28.11
CA LEU A 365 19.52 -10.99 -26.86
C LEU A 365 19.98 -12.30 -26.20
N GLY A 366 19.62 -13.45 -26.78
CA GLY A 366 20.02 -14.77 -26.33
C GLY A 366 19.47 -15.11 -24.96
N ILE A 367 18.17 -14.85 -24.79
CA ILE A 367 17.40 -15.34 -23.64
C ILE A 367 17.33 -16.87 -23.73
N ALA A 368 17.56 -17.52 -22.59
CA ALA A 368 17.47 -18.96 -22.46
C ALA A 368 16.07 -19.49 -22.87
N SER A 369 15.98 -20.78 -23.21
CA SER A 369 14.67 -21.42 -23.36
C SER A 369 13.89 -21.36 -22.03
N TYR A 370 12.57 -21.52 -22.08
CA TYR A 370 11.73 -21.58 -20.88
C TYR A 370 12.26 -22.57 -19.83
N ASN A 371 12.59 -23.80 -20.24
CA ASN A 371 13.09 -24.81 -19.29
C ASN A 371 14.49 -24.49 -18.75
N ASP A 372 15.36 -23.88 -19.55
CA ASP A 372 16.70 -23.50 -19.09
C ASP A 372 16.65 -22.29 -18.14
N LEU A 373 15.72 -21.36 -18.36
CA LEU A 373 15.42 -20.27 -17.42
C LEU A 373 14.88 -20.83 -16.10
N ARG A 374 13.91 -21.75 -16.15
CA ARG A 374 13.39 -22.45 -14.96
C ARG A 374 14.51 -23.12 -14.18
N GLU A 375 15.36 -23.88 -14.85
CA GLU A 375 16.49 -24.55 -14.21
C GLU A 375 17.47 -23.55 -13.57
N ALA A 376 17.74 -22.41 -14.22
CA ALA A 376 18.58 -21.35 -13.66
C ALA A 376 17.99 -20.71 -12.41
N LEU A 377 16.65 -20.63 -12.31
CA LEU A 377 15.91 -20.18 -11.14
C LEU A 377 15.77 -21.26 -10.05
N GLY A 378 16.31 -22.47 -10.27
CA GLY A 378 16.18 -23.60 -9.36
C GLY A 378 14.84 -24.32 -9.42
N LEU A 379 14.01 -24.01 -10.43
CA LEU A 379 12.72 -24.65 -10.67
C LEU A 379 12.87 -25.97 -11.43
N ALA A 380 11.88 -26.85 -11.27
CA ALA A 380 11.81 -28.08 -12.06
C ALA A 380 11.54 -27.76 -13.53
N ARG A 381 12.24 -28.44 -14.44
CA ARG A 381 11.96 -28.40 -15.89
C ARG A 381 10.59 -29.04 -16.15
N ALA A 382 9.80 -28.43 -17.02
CA ALA A 382 8.61 -29.06 -17.57
C ALA A 382 9.03 -30.20 -18.51
N THR A 383 8.41 -31.35 -18.37
CA THR A 383 8.63 -32.54 -19.20
C THR A 383 7.49 -32.79 -20.20
N THR A 384 6.32 -32.18 -19.95
CA THR A 384 5.17 -32.19 -20.86
C THR A 384 4.56 -30.78 -20.96
N PHE A 385 3.83 -30.51 -22.04
CA PHE A 385 3.17 -29.19 -22.21
C PHE A 385 2.04 -28.96 -21.19
N GLN A 386 1.45 -30.03 -20.65
CA GLN A 386 0.44 -29.96 -19.58
C GLN A 386 1.03 -29.61 -18.20
N GLU A 387 2.36 -29.67 -18.06
CA GLU A 387 3.05 -29.17 -16.86
C GLU A 387 3.38 -27.69 -16.98
N ILE A 388 3.23 -27.08 -18.17
CA ILE A 388 3.34 -25.64 -18.36
C ILE A 388 2.00 -24.98 -18.04
N THR A 389 0.90 -25.53 -18.59
CA THR A 389 -0.43 -24.95 -18.48
C THR A 389 -1.50 -26.01 -18.27
N SER A 390 -2.50 -25.69 -17.45
CA SER A 390 -3.71 -26.48 -17.26
C SER A 390 -4.68 -26.37 -18.44
N ASP A 391 -4.59 -25.32 -19.28
CA ASP A 391 -5.38 -25.22 -20.51
C ASP A 391 -4.90 -26.23 -21.54
N THR A 392 -5.65 -27.32 -21.65
CA THR A 392 -5.39 -28.39 -22.62
C THR A 392 -5.37 -27.92 -24.08
N THR A 393 -6.05 -26.82 -24.41
CA THR A 393 -6.06 -26.23 -25.75
C THR A 393 -4.75 -25.53 -26.03
N LEU A 394 -4.31 -24.63 -25.14
CA LEU A 394 -3.00 -23.98 -25.23
C LEU A 394 -1.86 -25.00 -25.21
N ALA A 395 -1.88 -26.00 -24.32
CA ALA A 395 -0.88 -27.07 -24.30
C ALA A 395 -0.79 -27.83 -25.64
N ALA A 396 -1.93 -28.07 -26.31
CA ALA A 396 -1.96 -28.70 -27.63
C ALA A 396 -1.42 -27.78 -28.74
N LYS A 397 -1.73 -26.47 -28.70
CA LYS A 397 -1.17 -25.48 -29.62
C LYS A 397 0.36 -25.38 -29.48
N LEU A 398 0.86 -25.29 -28.24
CA LEU A 398 2.29 -25.28 -27.93
C LEU A 398 2.98 -26.55 -28.45
N ALA A 399 2.39 -27.73 -28.21
CA ALA A 399 2.91 -29.00 -28.71
C ALA A 399 2.96 -29.05 -30.24
N ALA A 400 1.94 -28.50 -30.91
CA ALA A 400 1.86 -28.49 -32.36
C ALA A 400 2.92 -27.59 -33.00
N VAL A 401 3.21 -26.43 -32.40
CA VAL A 401 4.17 -25.48 -32.96
C VAL A 401 5.60 -25.79 -32.55
N TYR A 402 5.90 -26.02 -31.26
CA TYR A 402 7.27 -26.24 -30.78
C TYR A 402 7.73 -27.69 -30.87
N GLY A 403 6.83 -28.67 -30.77
CA GLY A 403 7.16 -30.10 -30.77
C GLY A 403 7.89 -30.62 -29.52
N SER A 404 8.63 -29.77 -28.80
CA SER A 404 9.33 -30.08 -27.55
C SER A 404 9.23 -28.91 -26.56
N VAL A 405 9.07 -29.23 -25.27
CA VAL A 405 9.05 -28.25 -24.17
C VAL A 405 10.37 -27.51 -24.01
N ASP A 406 11.49 -28.13 -24.37
CA ASP A 406 12.82 -27.50 -24.31
C ASP A 406 13.06 -26.44 -25.40
N LEU A 407 12.15 -26.33 -26.38
CA LEU A 407 12.25 -25.35 -27.46
C LEU A 407 11.37 -24.12 -27.24
N VAL A 408 10.57 -24.10 -26.17
CA VAL A 408 9.65 -23.00 -25.87
C VAL A 408 10.45 -21.74 -25.53
N ASP A 409 10.19 -20.65 -26.26
CA ASP A 409 10.78 -19.34 -25.95
C ASP A 409 10.30 -18.86 -24.57
N ALA A 410 11.19 -18.32 -23.73
CA ALA A 410 10.87 -17.97 -22.34
C ALA A 410 9.66 -17.03 -22.18
N TRP A 411 9.48 -16.06 -23.08
CA TRP A 411 8.31 -15.16 -23.06
C TRP A 411 7.00 -15.94 -23.21
N ILE A 412 6.92 -16.88 -24.17
CA ILE A 412 5.73 -17.72 -24.37
C ILE A 412 5.55 -18.72 -23.23
N GLY A 413 6.64 -19.32 -22.75
CA GLY A 413 6.58 -20.31 -21.67
C GLY A 413 6.07 -19.71 -20.37
N GLY A 414 6.59 -18.54 -19.96
CA GLY A 414 6.14 -17.88 -18.74
C GLY A 414 4.73 -17.30 -18.84
N LEU A 415 4.33 -16.77 -20.01
CA LEU A 415 2.93 -16.35 -20.24
C LEU A 415 1.93 -17.51 -20.28
N ALA A 416 2.39 -18.72 -20.59
CA ALA A 416 1.53 -19.90 -20.62
C ALA A 416 1.33 -20.51 -19.22
N GLU A 417 2.18 -20.17 -18.24
CA GLU A 417 2.04 -20.72 -16.89
C GLU A 417 0.70 -20.35 -16.27
N ASP A 418 0.09 -21.30 -15.55
CA ASP A 418 -1.08 -20.99 -14.73
C ASP A 418 -0.67 -20.00 -13.62
N PRO A 419 -1.50 -18.99 -13.31
CA PRO A 419 -1.19 -18.02 -12.27
C PRO A 419 -1.12 -18.68 -10.89
N LEU A 420 -0.27 -18.14 -10.02
CA LEU A 420 -0.27 -18.50 -8.60
C LEU A 420 -1.56 -18.01 -7.93
N GLU A 421 -1.95 -18.61 -6.80
CA GLU A 421 -3.17 -18.20 -6.08
C GLU A 421 -3.10 -16.75 -5.57
N THR A 422 -1.89 -16.19 -5.42
CA THR A 422 -1.66 -14.89 -4.80
C THR A 422 -1.56 -13.73 -5.79
N GLY A 423 -1.53 -13.96 -7.11
CA GLY A 423 -1.35 -12.89 -8.09
C GLY A 423 -1.54 -13.34 -9.54
N LEU A 424 -1.30 -12.46 -10.51
CA LEU A 424 -1.53 -12.74 -11.94
C LEU A 424 -0.42 -13.55 -12.63
N LEU A 425 0.74 -13.73 -12.00
CA LEU A 425 1.89 -14.38 -12.64
C LEU A 425 2.00 -15.86 -12.31
N GLY A 426 2.44 -16.64 -13.31
CA GLY A 426 2.96 -17.97 -13.10
C GLY A 426 4.32 -17.98 -12.39
N GLU A 427 4.73 -19.15 -11.90
CA GLU A 427 5.90 -19.37 -11.03
C GLU A 427 7.20 -18.73 -11.57
N THR A 428 7.51 -18.88 -12.85
CA THR A 428 8.76 -18.37 -13.45
C THR A 428 8.78 -16.85 -13.50
N PHE A 429 7.68 -16.23 -13.95
CA PHE A 429 7.59 -14.78 -14.05
C PHE A 429 7.46 -14.13 -12.68
N HIS A 430 6.73 -14.76 -11.75
CA HIS A 430 6.64 -14.31 -10.37
C HIS A 430 8.03 -14.16 -9.73
N ILE A 431 8.87 -15.21 -9.78
CA ILE A 431 10.21 -15.17 -9.17
C ILE A 431 11.07 -14.07 -9.80
N MET A 432 11.00 -13.92 -11.13
CA MET A 432 11.79 -12.90 -11.84
C MET A 432 11.36 -11.47 -11.51
N VAL A 433 10.06 -11.22 -11.38
CA VAL A 433 9.52 -9.91 -10.98
C VAL A 433 9.91 -9.60 -9.54
N VAL A 434 9.70 -10.54 -8.61
CA VAL A 434 10.09 -10.38 -7.20
C VAL A 434 11.59 -10.13 -7.06
N ASP A 435 12.45 -10.91 -7.74
CA ASP A 435 13.91 -10.71 -7.72
C ASP A 435 14.30 -9.31 -8.24
N GLN A 436 13.81 -8.93 -9.42
CA GLN A 436 14.20 -7.67 -10.03
C GLN A 436 13.77 -6.48 -9.17
N PHE A 437 12.51 -6.41 -8.75
CA PHE A 437 12.01 -5.28 -7.97
C PHE A 437 12.60 -5.24 -6.55
N SER A 438 12.89 -6.39 -5.93
CA SER A 438 13.63 -6.42 -4.65
C SER A 438 15.04 -5.84 -4.82
N ARG A 439 15.77 -6.19 -5.88
CA ARG A 439 17.10 -5.62 -6.15
C ARG A 439 17.06 -4.13 -6.50
N LEU A 440 16.01 -3.69 -7.22
CA LEU A 440 15.79 -2.27 -7.52
C LEU A 440 15.59 -1.45 -6.25
N ARG A 441 14.82 -1.96 -5.29
CA ARG A 441 14.60 -1.33 -3.99
C ARG A 441 15.85 -1.39 -3.11
N ASP A 442 16.30 -2.59 -2.80
CA ASP A 442 17.32 -2.82 -1.77
C ASP A 442 18.70 -2.30 -2.20
N GLY A 443 18.95 -2.22 -3.52
CA GLY A 443 20.17 -1.68 -4.12
C GLY A 443 20.14 -0.18 -4.39
N ASP A 444 19.06 0.54 -4.04
CA ASP A 444 18.93 1.98 -4.28
C ASP A 444 19.22 2.83 -3.02
N PRO A 445 20.33 3.59 -3.00
CA PRO A 445 20.67 4.45 -1.86
C PRO A 445 19.75 5.67 -1.69
N PHE A 446 18.88 5.94 -2.67
CA PHE A 446 17.91 7.04 -2.62
C PHE A 446 16.46 6.53 -2.47
N TRP A 447 16.28 5.27 -2.07
CA TRP A 447 14.96 4.70 -1.80
C TRP A 447 14.19 5.55 -0.78
N SER A 448 12.95 5.91 -1.13
CA SER A 448 12.21 6.96 -0.41
C SER A 448 11.87 6.61 1.04
N GLU A 449 11.71 5.33 1.40
CA GLU A 449 11.42 4.90 2.77
C GLU A 449 12.55 5.19 3.76
N ALA A 450 13.77 5.46 3.29
CA ALA A 450 14.90 5.84 4.12
C ALA A 450 15.71 7.02 3.55
N ARG A 451 15.11 7.82 2.66
CA ARG A 451 15.82 8.90 1.99
C ARG A 451 16.12 10.07 2.94
N ASP A 452 17.40 10.40 3.04
CA ASP A 452 17.86 11.58 3.77
C ASP A 452 17.20 12.87 3.22
N GLY A 453 16.68 13.70 4.14
CA GLY A 453 16.04 14.97 3.81
C GLY A 453 14.52 14.92 3.73
N LEU A 454 13.89 13.73 3.75
CA LEU A 454 12.45 13.57 3.95
C LEU A 454 12.15 13.31 5.43
N THR A 455 11.31 14.15 6.03
CA THR A 455 10.80 13.91 7.39
C THR A 455 9.91 12.67 7.41
N ASP A 456 9.78 12.01 8.56
CA ASP A 456 8.95 10.81 8.66
C ASP A 456 7.48 11.08 8.31
N ALA A 457 6.96 12.26 8.68
CA ALA A 457 5.61 12.69 8.29
C ALA A 457 5.46 12.93 6.79
N ALA A 458 6.45 13.55 6.13
CA ALA A 458 6.40 13.74 4.68
C ALA A 458 6.53 12.39 3.95
N ARG A 459 7.34 11.47 4.47
CA ARG A 459 7.49 10.12 3.95
C ARG A 459 6.19 9.33 4.06
N ALA A 460 5.54 9.34 5.22
CA ALA A 460 4.24 8.70 5.41
C ALA A 460 3.21 9.24 4.42
N ALA A 461 3.07 10.57 4.32
CA ALA A 461 2.13 11.18 3.37
C ALA A 461 2.40 10.82 1.89
N LEU A 462 3.66 10.68 1.49
CA LEU A 462 4.02 10.23 0.13
C LEU A 462 3.73 8.75 -0.11
N TRP A 463 3.84 7.91 0.93
CA TRP A 463 3.57 6.47 0.87
C TRP A 463 2.08 6.13 1.01
N ASP A 464 1.29 7.05 1.57
CA ASP A 464 -0.18 6.99 1.61
C ASP A 464 -0.83 7.57 0.34
N THR A 465 -0.07 8.24 -0.53
CA THR A 465 -0.59 8.85 -1.76
C THR A 465 -0.80 7.78 -2.85
N THR A 466 -2.00 7.71 -3.40
CA THR A 466 -2.37 6.80 -4.51
C THR A 466 -2.18 7.43 -5.89
N LEU A 467 -2.22 6.62 -6.96
CA LEU A 467 -2.32 7.14 -8.32
C LEU A 467 -3.61 7.94 -8.55
N SER A 468 -4.70 7.58 -7.88
CA SER A 468 -5.96 8.34 -7.92
C SER A 468 -5.76 9.78 -7.45
N ASP A 469 -5.08 9.97 -6.30
CA ASP A 469 -4.77 11.30 -5.76
C ASP A 469 -3.93 12.13 -6.73
N ILE A 470 -2.93 11.49 -7.37
CA ILE A 470 -2.06 12.13 -8.36
C ILE A 470 -2.88 12.60 -9.57
N ILE A 471 -3.83 11.80 -10.04
CA ILE A 471 -4.69 12.18 -11.16
C ILE A 471 -5.60 13.34 -10.76
N LEU A 472 -6.31 13.23 -9.64
CA LEU A 472 -7.28 14.24 -9.18
C LEU A 472 -6.63 15.62 -8.97
N ARG A 473 -5.39 15.68 -8.45
CA ARG A 473 -4.70 16.96 -8.21
C ARG A 473 -4.05 17.58 -9.46
N ASN A 474 -3.98 16.85 -10.58
CA ASN A 474 -3.32 17.29 -11.82
C ASN A 474 -4.25 17.33 -13.04
N THR A 475 -5.54 17.12 -12.84
CA THR A 475 -6.57 17.11 -13.88
C THR A 475 -7.84 17.79 -13.38
N ASP A 476 -8.79 18.02 -14.28
CA ASP A 476 -10.13 18.52 -13.92
C ASP A 476 -11.12 17.39 -13.60
N VAL A 477 -10.64 16.16 -13.35
CA VAL A 477 -11.49 15.03 -12.95
C VAL A 477 -12.02 15.27 -11.54
N GLY A 478 -13.35 15.26 -11.37
CA GLY A 478 -14.00 15.57 -10.10
C GLY A 478 -14.03 14.41 -9.12
N ALA A 479 -14.09 13.17 -9.61
CA ALA A 479 -14.06 11.98 -8.76
C ALA A 479 -13.52 10.74 -9.51
N LEU A 480 -12.76 9.91 -8.79
CA LEU A 480 -12.24 8.62 -9.21
C LEU A 480 -12.33 7.64 -8.04
N GLN A 481 -12.35 6.35 -8.34
CA GLN A 481 -12.17 5.35 -7.30
C GLN A 481 -10.79 5.50 -6.66
N HIS A 482 -10.67 5.16 -5.37
CA HIS A 482 -9.43 5.22 -4.62
C HIS A 482 -8.37 4.31 -5.25
N ASP A 483 -8.76 3.10 -5.67
CA ASP A 483 -7.91 2.15 -6.38
C ASP A 483 -8.20 2.17 -7.89
N VAL A 484 -7.46 3.00 -8.63
CA VAL A 484 -7.63 3.09 -10.09
C VAL A 484 -7.15 1.84 -10.83
N PHE A 485 -6.42 0.94 -10.17
CA PHE A 485 -6.04 -0.34 -10.76
C PHE A 485 -7.16 -1.38 -10.67
N ALA A 486 -8.22 -1.16 -9.89
CA ALA A 486 -9.44 -1.96 -9.94
C ALA A 486 -10.39 -1.42 -11.02
N ALA A 487 -10.77 -2.28 -11.97
CA ALA A 487 -11.75 -1.93 -12.99
C ALA A 487 -13.15 -1.90 -12.39
N MET A 488 -13.80 -0.73 -12.45
CA MET A 488 -15.09 -0.52 -11.80
C MET A 488 -16.14 0.07 -12.75
N GLU A 489 -17.36 -0.45 -12.70
CA GLU A 489 -18.50 0.13 -13.42
C GLU A 489 -18.89 1.47 -12.77
N ARG A 490 -18.94 2.55 -13.56
CA ARG A 490 -19.11 3.91 -13.02
C ARG A 490 -20.56 4.38 -13.00
N SER A 491 -21.00 4.92 -11.87
CA SER A 491 -22.28 5.62 -11.71
C SER A 491 -22.09 6.96 -11.01
N ILE A 492 -22.41 8.06 -11.70
CA ILE A 492 -22.23 9.43 -11.18
C ILE A 492 -23.60 10.06 -10.94
N GLY A 493 -23.80 10.60 -9.75
CA GLY A 493 -24.96 11.38 -9.34
C GLY A 493 -24.93 12.80 -9.88
N THR A 494 -25.98 13.54 -9.58
CA THR A 494 -26.15 14.94 -9.92
C THR A 494 -25.82 15.81 -8.69
N ALA A 495 -26.24 17.07 -8.68
CA ALA A 495 -26.12 17.94 -7.50
C ALA A 495 -27.41 17.93 -6.64
N ASP A 496 -28.37 17.07 -6.98
CA ASP A 496 -29.64 16.88 -6.28
C ASP A 496 -29.62 15.50 -5.58
N ALA A 497 -30.55 15.28 -4.64
CA ALA A 497 -30.67 13.99 -3.96
C ALA A 497 -30.94 12.83 -4.92
N ASP A 498 -29.99 11.90 -5.02
CA ASP A 498 -29.98 10.77 -5.93
C ASP A 498 -30.13 9.40 -5.25
N VAL A 499 -30.47 8.40 -6.05
CA VAL A 499 -30.48 7.00 -5.62
C VAL A 499 -29.70 6.18 -6.64
N LEU A 500 -28.43 5.97 -6.34
CA LEU A 500 -27.52 5.15 -7.13
C LEU A 500 -27.58 3.69 -6.69
N LYS A 501 -27.40 2.80 -7.64
CA LYS A 501 -27.51 1.36 -7.43
C LYS A 501 -26.53 0.64 -8.32
N GLY A 502 -25.60 -0.06 -7.70
CA GLY A 502 -24.62 -0.90 -8.33
C GLY A 502 -25.19 -2.09 -9.06
N SER A 503 -24.28 -2.80 -9.70
CA SER A 503 -24.46 -4.03 -10.43
C SER A 503 -24.30 -5.23 -9.48
N ALA A 504 -23.55 -6.24 -9.89
CA ALA A 504 -23.04 -7.33 -9.07
C ALA A 504 -21.58 -7.60 -9.48
N ARG A 505 -20.91 -6.54 -9.91
CA ARG A 505 -19.49 -6.41 -10.25
C ARG A 505 -19.00 -5.23 -9.42
N ALA A 506 -17.69 -5.07 -9.31
CA ALA A 506 -17.10 -3.88 -8.71
C ALA A 506 -17.62 -2.60 -9.37
N ASP A 507 -18.17 -1.71 -8.56
CA ASP A 507 -18.79 -0.45 -8.98
C ASP A 507 -18.09 0.74 -8.31
N PHE A 508 -17.87 1.80 -9.08
CA PHE A 508 -17.51 3.11 -8.56
C PHE A 508 -18.75 4.01 -8.60
N MET A 509 -19.19 4.49 -7.44
CA MET A 509 -20.34 5.38 -7.32
C MET A 509 -19.95 6.69 -6.65
N PHE A 510 -20.31 7.81 -7.27
CA PHE A 510 -20.14 9.14 -6.67
C PHE A 510 -21.48 9.86 -6.60
N GLY A 511 -21.95 10.19 -5.39
CA GLY A 511 -23.23 10.88 -5.13
C GLY A 511 -23.21 12.33 -5.61
N GLY A 512 -22.17 13.08 -5.23
CA GLY A 512 -21.99 14.47 -5.61
C GLY A 512 -22.43 15.42 -4.50
N ASP A 513 -23.11 16.51 -4.86
CA ASP A 513 -23.85 17.30 -3.87
C ASP A 513 -25.24 16.66 -3.72
N GLY A 514 -25.83 16.62 -2.53
CA GLY A 514 -27.13 16.01 -2.42
C GLY A 514 -27.50 15.57 -1.04
N ASN A 515 -28.25 14.49 -0.96
CA ASN A 515 -28.55 13.71 0.24
C ASN A 515 -28.88 12.34 -0.35
N ASP A 516 -27.84 11.59 -0.65
CA ASP A 516 -27.89 10.53 -1.63
C ASP A 516 -28.04 9.16 -0.99
N ILE A 517 -28.46 8.20 -1.80
CA ILE A 517 -28.51 6.80 -1.41
C ILE A 517 -27.70 5.98 -2.41
N LEU A 518 -26.53 5.51 -1.98
CA LEU A 518 -25.65 4.65 -2.77
C LEU A 518 -25.80 3.21 -2.27
N ARG A 519 -25.74 2.23 -3.18
CA ARG A 519 -25.87 0.80 -2.85
C ARG A 519 -24.99 -0.04 -3.77
N GLY A 520 -23.87 -0.54 -3.25
CA GLY A 520 -22.91 -1.42 -3.92
C GLY A 520 -23.54 -2.74 -4.39
N ARG A 521 -23.81 -3.60 -3.41
CA ARG A 521 -24.40 -4.95 -3.46
C ARG A 521 -23.39 -6.07 -3.28
N ASP A 522 -22.76 -6.53 -4.36
CA ASP A 522 -21.93 -7.73 -4.34
C ASP A 522 -20.57 -7.34 -4.93
N ASN A 523 -19.48 -7.92 -4.42
CA ASN A 523 -18.07 -7.62 -4.75
C ASN A 523 -17.61 -6.26 -4.19
N ARG A 524 -16.29 -6.04 -4.26
CA ARG A 524 -15.61 -4.82 -3.84
C ARG A 524 -16.05 -3.59 -4.64
N ASP A 525 -16.75 -2.69 -3.98
CA ASP A 525 -17.25 -1.42 -4.51
C ASP A 525 -16.53 -0.22 -3.87
N ASP A 526 -16.52 0.91 -4.59
CA ASP A 526 -16.05 2.20 -4.09
C ASP A 526 -17.20 3.22 -4.14
N LEU A 527 -17.71 3.60 -2.97
CA LEU A 527 -18.92 4.38 -2.81
C LEU A 527 -18.63 5.70 -2.10
N GLN A 528 -18.70 6.80 -2.83
CA GLN A 528 -18.39 8.14 -2.35
C GLN A 528 -19.65 9.01 -2.33
N GLY A 529 -20.10 9.44 -1.15
CA GLY A 529 -21.28 10.29 -0.95
C GLY A 529 -21.07 11.69 -1.53
N GLY A 530 -20.06 12.39 -1.03
CA GLY A 530 -19.74 13.75 -1.44
C GLY A 530 -20.23 14.75 -0.41
N ALA A 531 -21.00 15.75 -0.82
CA ALA A 531 -21.59 16.72 0.09
C ALA A 531 -23.07 16.44 0.32
N GLY A 532 -23.54 16.55 1.55
CA GLY A 532 -24.92 16.21 1.91
C GLY A 532 -25.00 15.23 3.06
N ALA A 533 -26.21 14.90 3.49
CA ALA A 533 -26.42 13.84 4.48
C ALA A 533 -26.81 12.54 3.77
N ASP A 534 -25.80 11.71 3.52
CA ASP A 534 -25.86 10.56 2.63
C ASP A 534 -26.11 9.25 3.37
N ARG A 535 -26.54 8.25 2.59
CA ARG A 535 -26.79 6.90 3.10
C ARG A 535 -26.21 5.86 2.16
N ILE A 536 -25.08 5.31 2.54
CA ILE A 536 -24.23 4.44 1.72
C ILE A 536 -24.32 3.01 2.27
N PHE A 537 -24.46 2.03 1.38
CA PHE A 537 -24.49 0.60 1.71
C PHE A 537 -23.49 -0.10 0.79
N GLY A 538 -22.47 -0.74 1.36
CA GLY A 538 -21.54 -1.61 0.67
C GLY A 538 -22.27 -2.87 0.19
N GLY A 539 -22.41 -3.84 1.08
CA GLY A 539 -23.12 -5.09 0.80
C GLY A 539 -22.28 -6.29 1.16
N ASP A 540 -22.08 -7.19 0.20
CA ASP A 540 -21.17 -8.32 0.29
C ASP A 540 -19.88 -7.96 -0.48
N GLY A 541 -18.70 -8.21 0.08
CA GLY A 541 -17.40 -7.94 -0.54
C GLY A 541 -16.64 -6.82 0.18
N GLU A 542 -15.33 -6.75 -0.03
CA GLU A 542 -14.46 -5.76 0.64
C GLU A 542 -14.67 -4.35 0.06
N ASP A 543 -15.56 -3.55 0.66
CA ASP A 543 -15.99 -2.27 0.12
C ASP A 543 -15.26 -1.06 0.72
N THR A 544 -15.06 -0.02 -0.10
CA THR A 544 -14.59 1.29 0.36
C THR A 544 -15.73 2.30 0.33
N LEU A 545 -16.10 2.86 1.48
CA LEU A 545 -17.20 3.82 1.64
C LEU A 545 -16.68 5.15 2.20
N THR A 546 -16.97 6.25 1.52
CA THR A 546 -16.64 7.62 1.97
C THR A 546 -17.89 8.48 2.03
N GLY A 547 -18.22 9.04 3.21
CA GLY A 547 -19.36 9.95 3.42
C GLY A 547 -19.10 11.32 2.80
N GLY A 548 -18.09 12.02 3.31
CA GLY A 548 -17.67 13.34 2.84
C GLY A 548 -18.14 14.46 3.76
N ASP A 549 -18.76 15.51 3.21
CA ASP A 549 -19.27 16.64 3.97
C ASP A 549 -20.74 16.40 4.35
N GLY A 550 -21.06 16.13 5.62
CA GLY A 550 -22.40 15.61 5.87
C GLY A 550 -22.81 15.33 7.30
N ASN A 551 -23.84 14.51 7.44
CA ASN A 551 -24.10 13.76 8.67
C ASN A 551 -24.57 12.39 8.18
N ASP A 552 -23.60 11.57 7.85
CA ASP A 552 -23.76 10.45 6.94
C ASP A 552 -24.07 9.16 7.68
N ARG A 553 -24.51 8.18 6.92
CA ARG A 553 -24.76 6.83 7.40
C ARG A 553 -24.16 5.83 6.45
N LEU A 554 -23.08 5.19 6.90
CA LEU A 554 -22.34 4.19 6.15
C LEU A 554 -22.56 2.83 6.80
N PHE A 555 -22.77 1.83 5.95
CA PHE A 555 -22.93 0.43 6.33
C PHE A 555 -22.06 -0.39 5.39
N GLY A 556 -21.00 -1.02 5.91
CA GLY A 556 -20.12 -1.90 5.15
C GLY A 556 -20.87 -3.15 4.72
N GLY A 557 -21.00 -4.12 5.61
CA GLY A 557 -21.89 -5.26 5.45
C GLY A 557 -21.22 -6.56 5.83
N GLU A 558 -20.86 -7.36 4.84
CA GLU A 558 -20.12 -8.61 4.98
C GLU A 558 -18.73 -8.44 4.34
N ASP A 559 -17.74 -9.15 4.88
CA ASP A 559 -16.32 -9.08 4.49
C ASP A 559 -15.63 -7.80 5.02
N ASP A 560 -14.34 -7.67 4.76
CA ASP A 560 -13.48 -6.67 5.43
C ASP A 560 -13.64 -5.30 4.73
N ASP A 561 -14.31 -4.33 5.37
CA ASP A 561 -14.67 -3.04 4.77
C ASP A 561 -13.83 -1.85 5.27
N ILE A 562 -13.72 -0.80 4.46
CA ILE A 562 -13.12 0.49 4.82
C ILE A 562 -14.18 1.60 4.76
N LEU A 563 -14.48 2.23 5.90
CA LEU A 563 -15.49 3.28 6.03
C LEU A 563 -14.89 4.59 6.55
N THR A 564 -15.10 5.70 5.85
CA THR A 564 -14.69 7.05 6.27
C THR A 564 -15.90 7.99 6.31
N GLY A 565 -16.21 8.58 7.48
CA GLY A 565 -17.31 9.53 7.68
C GLY A 565 -17.02 10.87 7.02
N GLY A 566 -15.93 11.52 7.44
CA GLY A 566 -15.49 12.80 6.90
C GLY A 566 -15.84 13.96 7.84
N ASN A 567 -16.48 15.01 7.33
CA ASN A 567 -16.94 16.13 8.13
C ASN A 567 -18.40 15.91 8.51
N GLY A 568 -18.76 15.91 9.80
CA GLY A 568 -20.16 15.70 10.13
C GLY A 568 -20.48 15.34 11.56
N ASN A 569 -21.50 14.50 11.72
CA ASN A 569 -21.74 13.71 12.94
C ASN A 569 -22.30 12.40 12.42
N ASP A 570 -21.40 11.51 12.06
CA ASP A 570 -21.64 10.40 11.17
C ASP A 570 -22.00 9.15 11.95
N ARG A 571 -22.57 8.18 11.24
CA ARG A 571 -22.86 6.86 11.79
C ARG A 571 -22.29 5.80 10.86
N LEU A 572 -21.27 5.12 11.34
CA LEU A 572 -20.59 4.05 10.61
C LEU A 572 -20.90 2.72 11.30
N SER A 573 -21.09 1.68 10.49
CA SER A 573 -21.26 0.30 10.92
C SER A 573 -20.48 -0.57 9.94
N GLY A 574 -19.46 -1.28 10.42
CA GLY A 574 -18.68 -2.23 9.63
C GLY A 574 -19.54 -3.42 9.26
N GLY A 575 -19.75 -4.34 10.20
CA GLY A 575 -20.68 -5.44 10.04
C GLY A 575 -20.04 -6.76 10.44
N ASN A 576 -19.84 -7.65 9.48
CA ASN A 576 -19.05 -8.86 9.65
C ASN A 576 -17.78 -8.71 8.82
N GLY A 577 -16.62 -8.99 9.38
CA GLY A 577 -15.35 -8.76 8.70
C GLY A 577 -14.38 -8.08 9.66
N GLN A 578 -13.12 -7.93 9.27
CA GLN A 578 -12.17 -7.06 9.95
C GLN A 578 -12.28 -5.67 9.35
N ASP A 579 -13.13 -4.84 9.94
CA ASP A 579 -13.48 -3.55 9.37
C ASP A 579 -12.58 -2.43 9.87
N THR A 580 -12.30 -1.45 9.01
CA THR A 580 -11.62 -0.19 9.37
C THR A 580 -12.57 0.99 9.23
N LEU A 581 -12.89 1.64 10.36
CA LEU A 581 -13.84 2.76 10.42
C LEU A 581 -13.15 4.03 10.94
N THR A 582 -13.28 5.13 10.20
CA THR A 582 -12.81 6.47 10.61
C THR A 582 -13.97 7.47 10.63
N GLY A 583 -14.26 8.09 11.77
CA GLY A 583 -15.29 9.11 11.93
C GLY A 583 -14.92 10.41 11.23
N GLY A 584 -13.82 11.01 11.66
CA GLY A 584 -13.29 12.25 11.11
C GLY A 584 -13.61 13.43 12.02
N ASN A 585 -14.17 14.51 11.47
CA ASN A 585 -14.56 15.67 12.24
C ASN A 585 -16.02 15.56 12.64
N GLY A 586 -16.37 15.65 13.92
CA GLY A 586 -17.76 15.50 14.32
C GLY A 586 -17.95 14.79 15.64
N ASN A 587 -19.20 14.70 16.13
CA ASN A 587 -19.49 13.75 17.22
C ASN A 587 -20.07 12.47 16.61
N ASP A 588 -19.19 11.54 16.31
CA ASP A 588 -19.48 10.37 15.49
C ASP A 588 -19.92 9.17 16.32
N ARG A 589 -20.50 8.20 15.61
CA ARG A 589 -20.86 6.91 16.18
C ARG A 589 -20.40 5.79 15.26
N LEU A 590 -19.42 5.03 15.74
CA LEU A 590 -18.82 3.90 15.03
C LEU A 590 -19.19 2.59 15.74
N SER A 591 -19.41 1.54 14.95
CA SER A 591 -19.64 0.17 15.41
C SER A 591 -18.90 -0.78 14.48
N GLY A 592 -17.94 -1.54 14.99
CA GLY A 592 -17.21 -2.56 14.21
C GLY A 592 -18.14 -3.70 13.85
N GLY A 593 -18.46 -4.54 14.83
CA GLY A 593 -19.45 -5.61 14.68
C GLY A 593 -18.87 -6.96 15.05
N ASN A 594 -18.68 -7.83 14.06
CA ASN A 594 -18.02 -9.13 14.23
C ASN A 594 -16.72 -9.13 13.43
N GLY A 595 -15.62 -9.53 14.07
CA GLY A 595 -14.30 -9.59 13.46
C GLY A 595 -13.35 -8.68 14.23
N HIS A 596 -12.08 -8.64 13.84
CA HIS A 596 -11.07 -7.81 14.52
C HIS A 596 -11.07 -6.41 13.91
N ASP A 597 -11.79 -5.48 14.52
CA ASP A 597 -12.09 -4.18 13.91
C ASP A 597 -11.14 -3.07 14.38
N THR A 598 -10.89 -2.09 13.52
CA THR A 598 -10.18 -0.86 13.86
C THR A 598 -11.11 0.34 13.73
N LEU A 599 -11.32 1.07 14.82
CA LEU A 599 -12.22 2.23 14.88
C LEU A 599 -11.45 3.48 15.34
N ILE A 600 -11.54 4.57 14.57
CA ILE A 600 -10.92 5.86 14.86
C ILE A 600 -12.00 6.94 14.90
N GLY A 601 -12.22 7.58 16.05
CA GLY A 601 -13.21 8.65 16.23
C GLY A 601 -12.82 9.92 15.49
N GLY A 602 -11.71 10.54 15.90
CA GLY A 602 -11.18 11.76 15.30
C GLY A 602 -11.43 12.98 16.19
N ASP A 603 -11.88 14.08 15.60
CA ASP A 603 -12.14 15.32 16.32
C ASP A 603 -13.59 15.34 16.80
N GLY A 604 -13.88 15.27 18.11
CA GLY A 604 -15.27 14.97 18.46
C GLY A 604 -15.70 14.85 19.90
N ASN A 605 -16.78 14.10 20.11
CA ASN A 605 -17.13 13.48 21.39
C ASN A 605 -17.83 12.19 21.01
N ASP A 606 -17.02 11.20 20.70
CA ASP A 606 -17.40 10.09 19.86
C ASP A 606 -17.92 8.93 20.68
N ARG A 607 -18.55 8.00 19.97
CA ARG A 607 -19.03 6.74 20.54
C ARG A 607 -18.59 5.59 19.66
N LEU A 608 -17.61 4.85 20.15
CA LEU A 608 -17.03 3.69 19.47
C LEU A 608 -17.44 2.41 20.21
N SER A 609 -17.73 1.36 19.44
CA SER A 609 -18.06 0.02 19.93
C SER A 609 -17.39 -1.00 19.03
N GLY A 610 -16.44 -1.79 19.56
CA GLY A 610 -15.76 -2.85 18.81
C GLY A 610 -16.71 -3.96 18.46
N GLY A 611 -17.20 -4.69 19.48
CA GLY A 611 -18.20 -5.72 19.31
C GLY A 611 -17.67 -7.09 19.70
N ASN A 612 -17.61 -8.01 18.73
CA ASN A 612 -16.99 -9.32 18.92
C ASN A 612 -15.70 -9.35 18.12
N GLY A 613 -14.56 -9.53 18.76
CA GLY A 613 -13.31 -9.38 18.04
C GLY A 613 -12.12 -9.25 18.93
N HIS A 614 -11.09 -8.59 18.45
CA HIS A 614 -9.90 -8.17 19.20
C HIS A 614 -9.67 -6.79 18.62
N ASP A 615 -10.40 -5.84 19.17
CA ASP A 615 -10.69 -4.60 18.46
C ASP A 615 -9.75 -3.51 18.91
N THR A 616 -9.38 -2.62 18.00
CA THR A 616 -8.60 -1.43 18.29
C THR A 616 -9.48 -0.20 18.16
N LEU A 617 -9.68 0.53 19.26
CA LEU A 617 -10.52 1.73 19.31
C LEU A 617 -9.69 2.94 19.74
N ILE A 618 -9.71 4.00 18.95
CA ILE A 618 -9.02 5.27 19.22
C ILE A 618 -10.06 6.40 19.22
N GLY A 619 -10.23 7.09 20.35
CA GLY A 619 -11.16 8.20 20.50
C GLY A 619 -10.71 9.42 19.73
N GLY A 620 -9.55 9.98 20.11
CA GLY A 620 -8.97 11.15 19.47
C GLY A 620 -9.15 12.39 20.34
N ASP A 621 -9.62 13.47 19.75
CA ASP A 621 -9.86 14.74 20.46
C ASP A 621 -11.29 14.78 21.00
N GLY A 622 -11.46 15.19 22.25
CA GLY A 622 -12.75 15.42 22.91
C GLY A 622 -13.16 14.34 23.90
N ASN A 623 -14.40 14.39 24.42
CA ASN A 623 -14.81 13.51 25.52
C ASN A 623 -15.55 12.26 25.01
N ASP A 624 -14.80 11.18 24.85
CA ASP A 624 -15.23 10.01 24.10
C ASP A 624 -15.82 8.92 24.98
N ARG A 625 -16.50 7.98 24.32
CA ARG A 625 -16.98 6.73 24.93
C ARG A 625 -16.60 5.55 24.06
N LEU A 626 -15.71 4.71 24.57
CA LEU A 626 -15.21 3.52 23.91
C LEU A 626 -15.67 2.27 24.67
N SER A 627 -16.07 1.25 23.92
CA SER A 627 -16.44 -0.07 24.45
C SER A 627 -15.83 -1.15 23.57
N GLY A 628 -14.91 -1.97 24.10
CA GLY A 628 -14.29 -3.08 23.37
C GLY A 628 -15.31 -4.16 23.05
N GLY A 629 -15.84 -4.80 24.10
CA GLY A 629 -16.89 -5.80 23.96
C GLY A 629 -16.40 -7.18 24.34
N ASN A 630 -16.32 -8.09 23.38
CA ASN A 630 -15.80 -9.44 23.58
C ASN A 630 -14.48 -9.61 22.86
N GLY A 631 -13.49 -10.13 23.59
CA GLY A 631 -12.16 -10.48 23.15
C GLY A 631 -11.11 -9.53 23.72
N HIS A 632 -9.87 -9.65 23.27
CA HIS A 632 -8.73 -8.89 23.78
C HIS A 632 -8.64 -7.55 23.06
N ASP A 633 -9.19 -6.51 23.67
CA ASP A 633 -9.37 -5.22 22.99
C ASP A 633 -8.32 -4.20 23.42
N THR A 634 -7.98 -3.26 22.52
CA THR A 634 -7.12 -2.10 22.79
C THR A 634 -7.92 -0.82 22.63
N LEU A 635 -8.05 -0.03 23.69
CA LEU A 635 -8.81 1.21 23.73
C LEU A 635 -7.90 2.38 24.13
N ILE A 636 -7.90 3.45 23.34
CA ILE A 636 -7.13 4.67 23.56
C ILE A 636 -8.11 5.86 23.55
N GLY A 637 -8.23 6.58 24.67
CA GLY A 637 -9.11 7.75 24.81
C GLY A 637 -8.59 8.93 24.00
N GLY A 638 -7.42 9.44 24.36
CA GLY A 638 -6.79 10.57 23.68
C GLY A 638 -6.88 11.83 24.52
N ASP A 639 -7.33 12.93 23.92
CA ASP A 639 -7.41 14.24 24.57
C ASP A 639 -8.84 14.49 25.08
N GLY A 640 -9.12 14.45 26.39
CA GLY A 640 -10.51 14.64 26.80
C GLY A 640 -10.88 14.36 28.23
N ASN A 641 -12.04 13.74 28.43
CA ASN A 641 -12.44 13.18 29.72
C ASN A 641 -13.30 11.96 29.40
N ASP A 642 -12.60 10.86 29.17
CA ASP A 642 -13.10 9.75 28.40
C ASP A 642 -13.72 8.69 29.28
N ARG A 643 -14.45 7.80 28.63
CA ARG A 643 -15.02 6.61 29.27
C ARG A 643 -14.69 5.39 28.44
N LEU A 644 -13.82 4.55 28.97
CA LEU A 644 -13.37 3.32 28.32
C LEU A 644 -13.88 2.12 29.12
N SER A 645 -14.37 1.11 28.40
CA SER A 645 -14.81 -0.17 28.95
C SER A 645 -14.25 -1.30 28.10
N GLY A 646 -13.38 -2.14 28.65
CA GLY A 646 -12.80 -3.30 27.95
C GLY A 646 -13.87 -4.34 27.65
N GLY A 647 -14.44 -4.93 28.69
CA GLY A 647 -15.54 -5.88 28.57
C GLY A 647 -15.12 -7.28 29.00
N ASN A 648 -15.13 -8.24 28.07
CA ASN A 648 -14.68 -9.60 28.32
C ASN A 648 -13.38 -9.84 27.55
N GLY A 649 -12.29 -10.17 28.22
CA GLY A 649 -11.05 -10.48 27.55
C GLY A 649 -9.84 -10.14 28.39
N HIS A 650 -8.78 -9.68 27.78
CA HIS A 650 -7.56 -9.22 28.46
C HIS A 650 -7.27 -7.92 27.74
N ASP A 651 -7.79 -6.84 28.29
CA ASP A 651 -7.96 -5.60 27.56
C ASP A 651 -6.87 -4.62 27.96
N THR A 652 -6.47 -3.77 27.01
CA THR A 652 -5.55 -2.66 27.25
C THR A 652 -6.30 -1.35 27.08
N LEU A 653 -6.40 -0.56 28.14
CA LEU A 653 -7.11 0.72 28.17
C LEU A 653 -6.12 1.84 28.53
N ILE A 654 -6.06 2.88 27.70
CA ILE A 654 -5.23 4.06 27.90
C ILE A 654 -6.14 5.30 27.87
N GLY A 655 -6.23 6.04 28.96
CA GLY A 655 -7.04 7.27 29.07
C GLY A 655 -6.45 8.40 28.23
N GLY A 656 -5.24 8.83 28.57
CA GLY A 656 -4.53 9.90 27.86
C GLY A 656 -4.56 11.18 28.68
N ASN A 657 -5.02 12.28 28.08
CA ASN A 657 -5.10 13.58 28.72
C ASN A 657 -6.50 13.83 29.29
N GLY A 658 -6.56 14.37 30.50
CA GLY A 658 -7.77 14.81 31.19
C GLY A 658 -8.33 13.76 32.17
N ASN A 659 -9.57 13.95 32.66
CA ASN A 659 -10.06 13.14 33.81
C ASN A 659 -10.92 11.96 33.35
N ASP A 660 -10.29 10.81 33.28
CA ASP A 660 -10.83 9.64 32.59
C ASP A 660 -11.52 8.64 33.52
N ARG A 661 -12.30 7.74 32.91
CA ARG A 661 -12.91 6.60 33.59
C ARG A 661 -12.67 5.33 32.79
N LEU A 662 -11.88 4.43 33.34
CA LEU A 662 -11.51 3.16 32.74
C LEU A 662 -12.09 2.00 33.56
N SER A 663 -12.64 1.01 32.86
CA SER A 663 -13.14 -0.24 33.45
C SER A 663 -12.65 -1.41 32.60
N GLY A 664 -11.82 -2.29 33.17
CA GLY A 664 -11.31 -3.49 32.48
C GLY A 664 -12.43 -4.49 32.21
N GLY A 665 -13.01 -5.04 33.27
CA GLY A 665 -14.16 -5.94 33.17
C GLY A 665 -13.80 -7.35 33.61
N ASN A 666 -13.87 -8.31 32.70
CA ASN A 666 -13.52 -9.70 32.97
C ASN A 666 -12.21 -10.06 32.28
N GLY A 667 -11.27 -10.60 33.04
CA GLY A 667 -9.98 -11.15 32.65
C GLY A 667 -8.83 -10.25 33.11
N HIS A 668 -7.62 -10.51 32.64
CA HIS A 668 -6.41 -9.84 33.12
C HIS A 668 -6.15 -8.57 32.31
N ASP A 669 -6.56 -7.43 32.86
CA ASP A 669 -6.59 -6.17 32.13
C ASP A 669 -5.43 -5.25 32.49
N THR A 670 -5.04 -4.39 31.54
CA THR A 670 -4.05 -3.33 31.73
C THR A 670 -4.72 -1.97 31.54
N LEU A 671 -4.72 -1.13 32.57
CA LEU A 671 -5.34 0.20 32.58
C LEU A 671 -4.31 1.27 32.91
N ILE A 672 -4.24 2.31 32.09
CA ILE A 672 -3.35 3.46 32.26
C ILE A 672 -4.20 4.74 32.19
N GLY A 673 -4.23 5.54 33.26
CA GLY A 673 -4.97 6.81 33.33
C GLY A 673 -4.32 7.88 32.46
N GLY A 674 -3.12 8.32 32.82
CA GLY A 674 -2.37 9.34 32.11
C GLY A 674 -2.31 10.65 32.89
N ASP A 675 -2.55 11.77 32.22
CA ASP A 675 -2.56 13.10 32.84
C ASP A 675 -3.98 13.42 33.30
N GLY A 676 -4.28 13.54 34.59
CA GLY A 676 -5.71 13.54 34.93
C GLY A 676 -6.12 13.65 36.38
N ASN A 677 -7.32 13.17 36.67
CA ASN A 677 -7.72 12.75 38.02
C ASN A 677 -8.68 11.58 37.76
N ASP A 678 -8.08 10.42 37.58
CA ASP A 678 -8.69 9.33 36.85
C ASP A 678 -9.38 8.36 37.78
N ARG A 679 -10.26 7.55 37.19
CA ARG A 679 -10.93 6.47 37.90
C ARG A 679 -10.75 5.18 37.13
N LEU A 680 -9.95 4.29 37.69
CA LEU A 680 -9.64 2.99 37.12
C LEU A 680 -10.27 1.89 37.97
N SER A 681 -10.85 0.89 37.30
CA SER A 681 -11.41 -0.32 37.91
C SER A 681 -10.98 -1.52 37.09
N GLY A 682 -10.18 -2.43 37.67
CA GLY A 682 -9.74 -3.67 37.01
C GLY A 682 -10.91 -4.60 36.74
N GLY A 683 -11.53 -5.10 37.80
CA GLY A 683 -12.72 -5.94 37.71
C GLY A 683 -12.44 -7.35 38.21
N ASN A 684 -12.75 -8.37 37.42
CA ASN A 684 -12.43 -9.75 37.74
C ASN A 684 -11.16 -10.12 36.98
N GLY A 685 -10.06 -10.48 37.63
CA GLY A 685 -8.82 -10.55 36.87
C GLY A 685 -7.57 -10.73 37.68
N HIS A 686 -6.47 -10.31 37.10
CA HIS A 686 -5.17 -10.10 37.75
C HIS A 686 -4.66 -8.87 37.00
N ASP A 687 -5.06 -7.72 37.50
CA ASP A 687 -5.10 -6.52 36.69
C ASP A 687 -3.91 -5.63 37.01
N THR A 688 -3.45 -4.87 36.00
CA THR A 688 -2.39 -3.88 36.17
C THR A 688 -2.97 -2.49 35.94
N LEU A 689 -2.99 -1.65 36.97
CA LEU A 689 -3.55 -0.31 36.95
C LEU A 689 -2.45 0.72 37.27
N THR A 690 -2.33 1.74 36.43
CA THR A 690 -1.44 2.91 36.63
C THR A 690 -2.26 4.20 36.53
N GLY A 691 -2.25 5.03 37.57
CA GLY A 691 -2.94 6.32 37.60
C GLY A 691 -2.25 7.33 36.68
N GLY A 692 -1.02 7.71 37.02
CA GLY A 692 -0.23 8.67 36.25
C GLY A 692 -0.08 9.98 37.01
N ASP A 693 -0.31 11.10 36.34
CA ASP A 693 -0.26 12.43 36.93
C ASP A 693 -1.66 12.82 37.44
N GLY A 694 -1.73 13.38 38.66
CA GLY A 694 -2.97 13.89 39.25
C GLY A 694 -3.51 13.03 40.40
N ASN A 695 -4.72 13.34 40.89
CA ASN A 695 -5.27 12.66 42.08
C ASN A 695 -6.22 11.54 41.68
N ASP A 696 -5.70 10.33 41.63
CA ASP A 696 -6.35 9.21 41.00
C ASP A 696 -7.09 8.31 41.99
N ARG A 697 -8.00 7.51 41.45
CA ARG A 697 -8.71 6.48 42.19
C ARG A 697 -8.64 5.16 41.45
N LEU A 698 -7.91 4.21 42.00
CA LEU A 698 -7.69 2.88 41.44
C LEU A 698 -8.37 1.82 42.31
N SER A 699 -9.04 0.85 41.67
CA SER A 699 -9.63 -0.32 42.32
C SER A 699 -9.24 -1.58 41.55
N GLY A 700 -8.53 -2.51 42.18
CA GLY A 700 -8.12 -3.80 41.57
C GLY A 700 -9.34 -4.67 41.28
N GLY A 701 -9.97 -5.17 42.33
CA GLY A 701 -11.21 -5.94 42.21
C GLY A 701 -11.05 -7.35 42.76
N GLU A 702 -11.39 -8.37 42.00
CA GLU A 702 -11.06 -9.75 42.33
C GLU A 702 -9.78 -10.12 41.63
N GLY A 703 -8.77 -10.64 42.33
CA GLY A 703 -7.56 -11.00 41.62
C GLY A 703 -6.27 -11.03 42.40
N ARG A 704 -5.21 -10.68 41.69
CA ARG A 704 -3.88 -10.42 42.23
C ARG A 704 -3.45 -9.24 41.40
N ASP A 705 -3.75 -8.08 41.93
CA ASP A 705 -3.73 -6.86 41.15
C ASP A 705 -2.49 -6.03 41.50
N SER A 706 -1.97 -5.32 40.51
CA SER A 706 -0.84 -4.40 40.65
C SER A 706 -1.34 -2.98 40.40
N LEU A 707 -1.35 -2.15 41.44
CA LEU A 707 -1.84 -0.78 41.39
C LEU A 707 -0.70 0.21 41.65
N THR A 708 -0.51 1.17 40.77
CA THR A 708 0.44 2.28 40.95
C THR A 708 -0.30 3.62 40.83
N GLY A 709 -0.24 4.48 41.85
CA GLY A 709 -0.86 5.80 41.85
C GLY A 709 -0.15 6.74 40.88
N GLY A 710 1.11 7.05 41.18
CA GLY A 710 1.92 7.94 40.35
C GLY A 710 2.19 9.24 41.09
N ALA A 711 1.95 10.38 40.46
CA ALA A 711 2.17 11.68 41.07
C ALA A 711 0.84 12.33 41.47
N GLY A 712 0.60 12.57 42.76
CA GLY A 712 -0.62 13.22 43.22
C GLY A 712 -1.07 12.80 44.61
N HIS A 713 -2.37 12.82 44.86
CA HIS A 713 -2.93 12.35 46.14
C HIS A 713 -3.93 11.25 45.84
N ASP A 714 -3.41 10.03 45.79
CA ASP A 714 -4.08 8.92 45.16
C ASP A 714 -4.85 8.07 46.16
N ARG A 715 -5.79 7.29 45.62
CA ARG A 715 -6.64 6.40 46.41
C ARG A 715 -6.66 5.01 45.78
N LEU A 716 -5.89 4.10 46.34
CA LEU A 716 -5.70 2.74 45.86
C LEU A 716 -6.47 1.75 46.73
N PHE A 717 -7.24 0.88 46.09
CA PHE A 717 -8.02 -0.19 46.72
C PHE A 717 -7.72 -1.53 46.02
N GLY A 718 -6.97 -2.44 46.64
CA GLY A 718 -6.72 -3.78 46.08
C GLY A 718 -8.00 -4.60 45.98
N SER A 719 -8.76 -4.62 47.08
CA SER A 719 -10.03 -5.33 47.26
C SER A 719 -9.86 -6.80 47.62
N ASN A 720 -10.11 -7.76 46.73
CA ASN A 720 -10.01 -9.18 47.04
C ASN A 720 -8.83 -9.80 46.32
N GLY A 721 -7.88 -10.34 47.09
CA GLY A 721 -6.86 -11.26 46.62
C GLY A 721 -5.45 -10.85 47.03
N HIS A 722 -4.44 -11.18 46.24
CA HIS A 722 -3.05 -11.00 46.66
C HIS A 722 -2.42 -9.79 45.96
N ASP A 723 -2.67 -8.59 46.48
CA ASP A 723 -2.45 -7.38 45.71
C ASP A 723 -1.10 -6.71 45.99
N THR A 724 -0.67 -5.86 45.08
CA THR A 724 0.53 -5.02 45.21
C THR A 724 0.17 -3.59 44.90
N LEU A 725 0.32 -2.69 45.87
CA LEU A 725 -0.08 -1.28 45.76
C LEU A 725 1.13 -0.38 45.99
N THR A 726 1.36 0.59 45.09
CA THR A 726 2.38 1.64 45.23
C THR A 726 1.72 3.02 45.09
N GLY A 727 1.80 3.87 46.11
CA GLY A 727 1.23 5.22 46.08
C GLY A 727 1.96 6.12 45.10
N GLY A 728 3.25 6.37 45.37
CA GLY A 728 4.12 7.17 44.51
C GLY A 728 4.46 8.50 45.16
N ASP A 729 4.39 9.60 44.42
CA ASP A 729 4.62 10.94 44.96
C ASP A 729 3.32 11.51 45.53
N GLY A 730 3.30 11.91 46.80
CA GLY A 730 2.32 12.83 47.36
C GLY A 730 1.73 12.39 48.70
N ASN A 731 0.42 12.21 48.83
CA ASN A 731 -0.18 11.89 50.14
C ASN A 731 -1.34 10.93 49.90
N ASP A 732 -1.03 9.65 49.96
CA ASP A 732 -1.88 8.64 49.35
C ASP A 732 -2.72 7.91 50.39
N LEU A 733 -3.82 7.32 49.92
CA LEU A 733 -4.68 6.44 50.70
C LEU A 733 -4.62 5.04 50.11
N LEU A 734 -4.03 4.11 50.85
CA LEU A 734 -3.83 2.73 50.40
C LEU A 734 -4.62 1.76 51.27
N MET A 735 -5.37 0.86 50.63
CA MET A 735 -6.15 -0.21 51.25
C MET A 735 -5.98 -1.49 50.43
N GLY A 736 -5.16 -2.43 50.92
CA GLY A 736 -4.95 -3.74 50.27
C GLY A 736 -6.26 -4.53 50.19
N GLY A 737 -6.85 -4.84 51.34
CA GLY A 737 -8.15 -5.50 51.43
C GLY A 737 -8.00 -6.91 52.00
N ALA A 738 -8.70 -7.87 51.41
CA ALA A 738 -8.59 -9.28 51.80
C ALA A 738 -7.49 -9.97 51.00
N GLY A 739 -6.71 -10.81 51.66
CA GLY A 739 -5.62 -11.59 51.11
C GLY A 739 -4.26 -11.09 51.57
N ASN A 740 -3.23 -11.42 50.80
CA ASN A 740 -1.84 -11.16 51.22
C ASN A 740 -1.29 -10.06 50.34
N ASP A 741 -1.27 -8.84 50.89
CA ASP A 741 -1.01 -7.64 50.13
C ASP A 741 0.38 -7.09 50.43
N VAL A 742 1.01 -6.50 49.42
CA VAL A 742 2.23 -5.70 49.57
C VAL A 742 1.88 -4.25 49.26
N VAL A 743 2.21 -3.34 50.17
CA VAL A 743 1.79 -1.93 50.08
C VAL A 743 2.99 -1.02 50.32
N THR A 744 3.24 -0.11 49.39
CA THR A 744 4.32 0.88 49.42
C THR A 744 3.70 2.26 49.31
N GLY A 745 3.98 3.16 50.25
CA GLY A 745 3.45 4.53 50.25
C GLY A 745 4.14 5.40 49.19
N GLY A 746 5.47 5.43 49.23
CA GLY A 746 6.29 6.31 48.43
C GLY A 746 6.67 7.59 49.17
N ALA A 747 6.64 8.71 48.46
CA ALA A 747 7.04 10.00 49.02
C ALA A 747 5.83 10.75 49.60
N GLY A 748 6.01 11.33 50.78
CA GLY A 748 5.04 12.23 51.42
C GLY A 748 4.25 11.54 52.53
N SER A 749 3.07 12.04 52.91
CA SER A 749 2.36 11.62 54.13
C SER A 749 1.23 10.67 53.80
N ASP A 750 1.53 9.37 53.87
CA ASP A 750 0.63 8.34 53.38
C ASP A 750 -0.24 7.75 54.46
N ARG A 751 -1.39 7.23 54.04
CA ARG A 751 -2.39 6.63 54.91
C ARG A 751 -2.71 5.21 54.49
N PHE A 752 -2.21 4.28 55.28
CA PHE A 752 -2.50 2.85 55.16
C PHE A 752 -3.73 2.48 56.00
N VAL A 753 -4.73 1.85 55.39
CA VAL A 753 -5.98 1.47 56.07
C VAL A 753 -6.24 -0.03 55.93
N PHE A 754 -6.38 -0.71 57.07
CA PHE A 754 -6.69 -2.14 57.13
C PHE A 754 -7.87 -2.45 58.04
N ARG A 755 -8.61 -3.52 57.74
CA ARG A 755 -9.70 -4.04 58.57
C ARG A 755 -9.40 -5.46 59.03
N THR A 756 -9.51 -5.69 60.33
CA THR A 756 -9.26 -7.01 60.95
C THR A 756 -10.31 -8.09 60.60
N ALA A 757 -11.36 -7.74 59.86
CA ALA A 757 -12.36 -8.69 59.36
C ALA A 757 -12.03 -9.24 57.95
N GLU A 758 -11.08 -8.62 57.23
CA GLU A 758 -10.58 -9.08 55.94
C GLU A 758 -9.45 -10.09 56.23
N ALA A 759 -9.56 -11.33 55.76
CA ALA A 759 -8.57 -12.37 56.08
C ALA A 759 -7.30 -12.23 55.23
N GLY A 760 -6.12 -12.50 55.79
CA GLY A 760 -4.84 -12.54 55.09
C GLY A 760 -3.69 -11.78 55.79
N HIS A 761 -2.55 -11.69 55.11
CA HIS A 761 -1.29 -11.16 55.64
C HIS A 761 -0.77 -10.01 54.78
N ALA A 762 -0.86 -8.77 55.27
CA ALA A 762 -0.34 -7.60 54.56
C ALA A 762 1.07 -7.21 55.00
N THR A 763 1.86 -6.62 54.11
CA THR A 763 3.18 -6.04 54.39
C THR A 763 3.23 -4.59 53.89
N ILE A 764 3.66 -3.66 54.74
CA ILE A 764 4.04 -2.30 54.34
C ILE A 764 5.57 -2.23 54.24
N THR A 765 6.10 -1.79 53.10
CA THR A 765 7.54 -1.91 52.78
C THR A 765 8.37 -0.67 53.13
N ASP A 766 7.75 0.48 53.38
CA ASP A 766 8.45 1.78 53.47
C ASP A 766 7.86 2.75 54.50
N PHE A 767 7.19 2.23 55.54
CA PHE A 767 6.48 3.06 56.52
C PHE A 767 7.40 4.08 57.23
N GLU A 768 7.20 5.39 57.03
CA GLU A 768 8.00 6.45 57.63
C GLU A 768 7.39 7.02 58.92
N ILE A 769 8.08 6.79 60.04
CA ILE A 769 7.60 7.20 61.37
C ILE A 769 7.46 8.72 61.49
N GLY A 770 6.24 9.16 61.81
CA GLY A 770 5.93 10.58 62.05
C GLY A 770 5.57 11.35 60.78
N ILE A 771 5.66 10.69 59.63
CA ILE A 771 5.13 11.17 58.35
C ILE A 771 3.87 10.36 58.01
N ASP A 772 3.95 9.04 58.06
CA ASP A 772 2.85 8.15 57.68
C ASP A 772 1.85 7.87 58.79
N ILE A 773 0.66 7.47 58.37
CA ILE A 773 -0.50 7.17 59.22
C ILE A 773 -1.00 5.76 58.95
N LEU A 774 -0.78 4.86 59.90
CA LEU A 774 -1.44 3.55 59.92
C LEU A 774 -2.79 3.62 60.65
N ARG A 775 -3.85 3.12 60.00
CA ARG A 775 -5.19 2.99 60.60
C ARG A 775 -5.74 1.57 60.51
N ILE A 776 -5.85 0.91 61.65
CA ILE A 776 -6.44 -0.42 61.79
C ILE A 776 -7.87 -0.29 62.34
N HIS A 777 -8.84 -0.86 61.65
CA HIS A 777 -10.23 -0.97 62.09
C HIS A 777 -10.49 -2.34 62.73
N GLU A 778 -10.88 -2.34 64.01
CA GLU A 778 -11.28 -3.53 64.76
C GLU A 778 -12.77 -3.84 64.50
N ASP A 779 -13.05 -4.64 63.47
CA ASP A 779 -14.40 -4.97 63.03
C ASP A 779 -14.88 -6.35 63.53
N SER A 780 -13.99 -7.11 64.18
CA SER A 780 -14.23 -8.44 64.76
C SER A 780 -13.82 -8.51 66.24
N PRO A 781 -14.46 -9.36 67.08
CA PRO A 781 -14.10 -9.52 68.49
C PRO A 781 -12.83 -10.37 68.65
N GLY A 782 -11.68 -9.81 68.24
CA GLY A 782 -10.34 -10.35 68.47
C GLY A 782 -9.47 -9.28 69.14
N THR A 783 -8.58 -9.66 70.05
CA THR A 783 -7.61 -8.72 70.63
C THR A 783 -6.53 -8.43 69.60
N LEU A 784 -6.37 -7.17 69.19
CA LEU A 784 -5.20 -6.75 68.41
C LEU A 784 -3.95 -6.84 69.28
N THR A 785 -2.95 -7.58 68.82
CA THR A 785 -1.65 -7.72 69.48
C THR A 785 -0.53 -7.30 68.54
N SER A 786 0.62 -6.88 69.07
CA SER A 786 1.81 -6.59 68.28
C SER A 786 3.02 -7.35 68.83
N GLN A 787 3.92 -7.71 67.93
CA GLN A 787 5.20 -8.36 68.22
C GLN A 787 6.30 -7.80 67.33
N ILE A 788 7.53 -7.88 67.81
CA ILE A 788 8.73 -7.52 67.04
C ILE A 788 9.38 -8.82 66.58
N ILE A 789 9.65 -8.93 65.28
CA ILE A 789 10.34 -10.07 64.67
C ILE A 789 11.52 -9.51 63.89
N GLU A 790 12.74 -9.79 64.35
CA GLU A 790 13.96 -9.19 63.78
C GLU A 790 13.85 -7.65 63.78
N ASP A 791 13.86 -7.01 62.61
CA ASP A 791 13.76 -5.56 62.43
C ASP A 791 12.33 -5.08 62.06
N ASP A 792 11.36 -6.00 61.99
CA ASP A 792 9.96 -5.73 61.64
C ASP A 792 9.05 -5.53 62.86
N LEU A 793 7.98 -4.75 62.67
CA LEU A 793 6.84 -4.68 63.60
C LEU A 793 5.62 -5.39 63.02
N VAL A 794 5.14 -6.43 63.70
CA VAL A 794 4.02 -7.27 63.21
C VAL A 794 2.81 -7.16 64.12
N TYR A 795 1.64 -6.85 63.56
CA TYR A 795 0.34 -6.86 64.22
C TYR A 795 -0.44 -8.15 63.89
N HIS A 796 -1.21 -8.67 64.86
CA HIS A 796 -2.07 -9.84 64.71
C HIS A 796 -3.45 -9.61 65.31
N ALA A 797 -4.49 -10.12 64.65
CA ALA A 797 -5.85 -10.17 65.16
C ALA A 797 -6.50 -11.52 64.78
N GLY A 798 -6.71 -12.38 65.79
CA GLY A 798 -7.17 -13.76 65.52
C GLY A 798 -6.10 -14.61 64.85
N ASP A 799 -6.52 -15.69 64.19
CA ASP A 799 -5.62 -16.64 63.50
C ASP A 799 -5.44 -16.30 62.01
N ASP A 800 -6.34 -15.51 61.44
CA ASP A 800 -6.49 -15.32 59.99
C ASP A 800 -6.08 -13.93 59.48
N TRP A 801 -5.61 -13.02 60.36
CA TRP A 801 -5.16 -11.68 59.96
C TRP A 801 -3.84 -11.27 60.60
N SER A 802 -2.91 -10.76 59.80
CA SER A 802 -1.73 -10.04 60.28
C SER A 802 -1.30 -8.90 59.35
N LEU A 803 -0.52 -7.97 59.91
CA LEU A 803 0.10 -6.87 59.18
C LEU A 803 1.56 -6.73 59.63
N THR A 804 2.50 -6.78 58.70
CA THR A 804 3.92 -6.52 58.92
C THR A 804 4.28 -5.11 58.44
N LEU A 805 5.01 -4.36 59.27
CA LEU A 805 5.71 -3.15 58.85
C LEU A 805 7.18 -3.56 58.74
N GLU A 806 7.63 -3.71 57.49
CA GLU A 806 8.99 -4.17 57.16
C GLU A 806 10.01 -3.10 57.56
N ASP A 807 11.16 -3.54 58.08
CA ASP A 807 12.31 -2.70 58.43
C ASP A 807 11.96 -1.52 59.38
N TYR A 808 10.86 -1.63 60.15
CA TYR A 808 10.32 -0.56 61.00
C TYR A 808 11.33 0.01 62.02
N PHE A 809 12.35 -0.78 62.42
CA PHE A 809 13.37 -0.37 63.40
C PHE A 809 14.73 0.02 62.81
N LEU A 810 14.87 0.04 61.48
CA LEU A 810 16.05 0.55 60.76
C LEU A 810 15.90 2.03 60.39
#